data_AF-A0A7M1KLH6-F1
#
_entry.id   AF-A0A7M1KLH6-F1
#
_cell.length_a   1.000
_cell.length_b   1.000
_cell.length_c   1.000
_cell.angle_alpha   90.00
_cell.angle_beta   90.00
_cell.angle_gamma   90.00
#
_symmetry.space_group_name_H-M   'P 1'
#
loop_
_entity.id
_entity.type
_entity.pdbx_description
1 polymer ?
#
loop_
_entity_poly.entity_id
_entity_poly.type
_entity_poly.pdbx_seq_one_letter_code
_entity_poly.pdbx_strand_id
1 'polypeptide(L)'
;MSNISPSHQAPRLAPALLAFSPIPVANPAPDTVVRSKRSLAVQASDEQTFNWTLQPLATPTAEASSSADRLLQTALAGSPLRSAADRKVQVPPDATVFALFDAYRSAINTPEIQAWLRSKGIAPSTLVVKHGSVSGSVTRDGVSSIQTFTTGDASGWWQVSARLRAAAQGLDPDDHGLPYVNDDSDSFSRDTLLRWYGVKPPADASDVSRAQHELSTLDWSTLAPLKKAELEGRAQTARRAIGALDERAHLADILKQHLAGKPDDEPVALDGLEVQVSSTSTLARNVDGKVALDAALQSHGQPLPKTVGELRNAIRWLTAALPPPPAQGNYSHLLAYTWAPGKLSAADKAAVAHLSHDDDDNDEGESSGLNLLRLLDVDGILGRNTPEALRSQADGFLERILRNPEALFWGDLLAQDRDYLGENGTSHLSDAERAQWIIAAIKLQFDPDAPGRKGSIAGYDLYQPGNSGRTLAEVRRDVENHLKQKNSLLDPRAAPLVAHLFLASAAPEFLVPGTPATLRIGSTEWADLRLAVTLAERQGGAGCSRSMSYQEIIALSRLDPRTPEEAAVLDNYGVDVLLDWGLMRGLYAKPADDRYTPEHYQQATAAFNAERTQMLQALELLSAAMPTREDLAIANLQKEFPGFSAQQIKALRVYIADPQTRRKMSHLEPKMRSLVETYMTGDLTKDRWMLLGPGEDAPQPARKKTPYAAEPVLSPAQQAAVDANVQALNAKIANLPDVQALVPVEVDRYLANLAQGLSITTRRMMANLPLPVRQALEYGEVKLFALREQTDEVLVLDETPGHVEARRGRKGTLIECTFQGVTRFLEVFADKFLIVERDDLVGPLTLGAHLRLIRKPMAVGRHRTYKN
;
A
#
# COMPACT_ATOMS: atom_id res chain seq x y z
N MET A 1 9.37 0.60 33.47
CA MET A 1 7.98 1.11 33.53
C MET A 1 8.00 2.62 33.78
N SER A 2 7.87 3.41 32.71
CA SER A 2 7.77 4.88 32.74
C SER A 2 6.32 5.29 33.01
N ASN A 3 6.11 6.25 33.92
CA ASN A 3 4.80 6.83 34.23
C ASN A 3 4.35 7.84 33.16
N ILE A 4 4.11 7.33 31.95
CA ILE A 4 3.07 7.88 31.06
C ILE A 4 1.97 6.83 31.13
N SER A 5 1.02 6.97 32.05
CA SER A 5 -0.11 6.05 32.17
C SER A 5 -0.95 6.07 30.89
N PRO A 6 -1.19 4.93 30.21
CA PRO A 6 -2.37 4.75 29.40
C PRO A 6 -3.46 4.15 30.32
N SER A 7 -3.81 4.87 31.39
CA SER A 7 -5.01 4.56 32.16
C SER A 7 -6.22 5.17 31.45
N HIS A 8 -6.41 4.77 30.21
CA HIS A 8 -7.65 4.80 29.47
C HIS A 8 -7.45 3.79 28.34
N GLN A 9 -8.34 2.81 28.25
CA GLN A 9 -8.53 2.07 27.01
C GLN A 9 -8.65 3.12 25.90
N ALA A 10 -7.59 3.33 25.12
CA ALA A 10 -7.74 4.06 23.88
C ALA A 10 -8.79 3.29 23.08
N PRO A 11 -9.91 3.93 22.70
CA PRO A 11 -10.92 3.24 21.92
C PRO A 11 -10.21 2.66 20.71
N ARG A 12 -10.43 1.37 20.44
CA ARG A 12 -10.10 0.83 19.11
C ARG A 12 -10.71 1.81 18.11
N LEU A 13 -9.95 2.28 17.13
CA LEU A 13 -10.56 2.77 15.90
C LEU A 13 -11.34 1.58 15.37
N ALA A 14 -12.62 1.51 15.71
CA ALA A 14 -13.51 0.54 15.14
C ALA A 14 -13.60 0.90 13.66
N PRO A 15 -13.16 0.06 12.71
CA PRO A 15 -14.05 -0.13 11.57
C PRO A 15 -15.39 -0.52 12.19
N ALA A 16 -16.49 0.13 11.83
CA ALA A 16 -17.79 -0.11 12.42
C ALA A 16 -18.08 -1.64 12.57
N LEU A 17 -17.75 -2.19 13.74
CA LEU A 17 -18.14 -3.51 14.17
C LEU A 17 -19.35 -3.26 15.06
N LEU A 18 -20.50 -3.54 14.46
CA LEU A 18 -21.83 -3.39 15.01
C LEU A 18 -21.90 -4.05 16.40
N ALA A 19 -22.12 -3.24 17.44
CA ALA A 19 -22.56 -3.74 18.74
C ALA A 19 -24.08 -3.51 18.87
N PHE A 20 -24.80 -4.59 19.18
CA PHE A 20 -26.24 -4.68 19.43
C PHE A 20 -26.62 -4.12 20.83
N SER A 21 -27.71 -3.35 20.92
CA SER A 21 -28.87 -3.63 21.81
C SER A 21 -30.00 -2.59 21.65
N PRO A 22 -31.29 -2.96 21.85
CA PRO A 22 -32.45 -2.14 21.48
C PRO A 22 -33.18 -1.50 22.67
N ILE A 23 -33.79 -0.32 22.45
CA ILE A 23 -34.86 0.23 23.30
C ILE A 23 -35.98 0.80 22.38
N PRO A 24 -37.28 0.65 22.71
CA PRO A 24 -38.37 0.65 21.75
C PRO A 24 -38.93 2.04 21.41
N VAL A 25 -39.42 2.15 20.18
CA VAL A 25 -40.16 3.28 19.62
C VAL A 25 -41.64 3.22 20.03
N ALA A 26 -42.22 4.39 20.33
CA ALA A 26 -43.67 4.60 20.38
C ALA A 26 -44.14 5.33 19.10
N ASN A 27 -44.97 4.65 18.30
CA ASN A 27 -45.92 5.22 17.31
C ASN A 27 -47.24 5.57 18.04
N PRO A 28 -48.23 6.34 17.51
CA PRO A 28 -48.70 6.40 16.10
C PRO A 28 -49.03 7.85 15.64
N ALA A 29 -49.68 8.23 14.52
CA ALA A 29 -50.76 7.69 13.68
C ALA A 29 -50.93 8.58 12.39
N PRO A 30 -51.85 8.26 11.45
CA PRO A 30 -51.67 8.46 10.00
C PRO A 30 -52.59 9.50 9.29
N ASP A 31 -52.46 9.52 7.95
CA ASP A 31 -53.37 9.98 6.88
C ASP A 31 -53.39 11.49 6.55
N THR A 32 -53.24 11.94 5.30
CA THR A 32 -54.24 11.74 4.23
C THR A 32 -53.74 12.18 2.83
N VAL A 33 -54.31 11.52 1.83
CA VAL A 33 -54.29 11.65 0.36
C VAL A 33 -54.59 13.06 -0.18
N VAL A 34 -53.97 13.51 -1.30
CA VAL A 34 -54.61 14.11 -2.52
C VAL A 34 -53.61 14.18 -3.69
N ARG A 35 -54.16 13.95 -4.91
CA ARG A 35 -53.56 13.58 -6.20
C ARG A 35 -53.42 14.76 -7.18
N SER A 36 -52.48 14.63 -8.13
CA SER A 36 -52.45 15.12 -9.54
C SER A 36 -51.69 16.43 -9.83
N LYS A 37 -50.69 16.48 -10.74
CA LYS A 37 -50.81 16.47 -12.22
C LYS A 37 -49.42 16.55 -12.87
N ARG A 38 -49.26 15.85 -13.98
CA ARG A 38 -48.07 15.74 -14.85
C ARG A 38 -47.66 17.08 -15.48
N SER A 39 -46.35 17.33 -15.56
CA SER A 39 -45.73 18.17 -16.59
C SER A 39 -44.42 17.55 -17.05
N LEU A 40 -44.44 17.05 -18.29
CA LEU A 40 -43.38 17.01 -19.29
C LEU A 40 -42.00 16.43 -18.90
N ALA A 41 -41.79 15.22 -19.40
CA ALA A 41 -40.53 14.52 -19.49
C ALA A 41 -39.43 15.38 -20.15
N VAL A 42 -38.40 15.66 -19.37
CA VAL A 42 -37.04 15.81 -19.89
C VAL A 42 -36.40 14.43 -19.76
N GLN A 43 -35.86 13.94 -20.87
CA GLN A 43 -35.24 12.63 -20.99
C GLN A 43 -34.23 12.43 -19.86
N ALA A 44 -34.47 11.39 -19.06
CA ALA A 44 -33.52 10.89 -18.08
C ALA A 44 -32.22 10.59 -18.82
N SER A 45 -31.17 11.33 -18.48
CA SER A 45 -29.80 10.86 -18.65
C SER A 45 -29.73 9.46 -18.04
N ASP A 46 -29.31 8.47 -18.82
CA ASP A 46 -29.11 7.08 -18.39
C ASP A 46 -28.47 7.04 -16.99
N GLU A 47 -29.27 6.74 -15.96
CA GLU A 47 -28.77 6.48 -14.61
C GLU A 47 -27.90 5.22 -14.71
N GLN A 48 -26.58 5.40 -14.70
CA GLN A 48 -25.64 4.30 -14.46
C GLN A 48 -25.98 3.70 -13.10
N THR A 49 -26.77 2.63 -13.11
CA THR A 49 -27.15 1.89 -11.91
C THR A 49 -25.90 1.16 -11.41
N PHE A 50 -25.47 1.49 -10.20
CA PHE A 50 -24.39 0.77 -9.55
C PHE A 50 -24.85 -0.67 -9.29
N ASN A 51 -24.02 -1.64 -9.65
CA ASN A 51 -24.36 -3.06 -9.50
C ASN A 51 -24.16 -3.48 -8.03
N TRP A 52 -25.21 -3.33 -7.23
CA TRP A 52 -25.26 -3.87 -5.87
C TRP A 52 -25.11 -5.39 -5.88
N THR A 53 -24.29 -5.94 -5.00
CA THR A 53 -24.14 -7.39 -4.84
C THR A 53 -25.45 -8.01 -4.39
N LEU A 54 -26.18 -7.35 -3.49
CA LEU A 54 -27.42 -7.84 -2.93
C LEU A 54 -28.61 -7.09 -3.52
N GLN A 55 -29.57 -7.86 -4.02
CA GLN A 55 -30.89 -7.33 -4.38
C GLN A 55 -31.76 -7.14 -3.12
N PRO A 56 -32.71 -6.18 -3.13
CA PRO A 56 -33.67 -6.03 -2.04
C PRO A 56 -34.48 -7.32 -1.84
N LEU A 57 -34.64 -7.75 -0.59
CA LEU A 57 -35.50 -8.87 -0.21
C LEU A 57 -36.72 -8.36 0.56
N ALA A 58 -37.89 -8.90 0.27
CA ALA A 58 -39.06 -8.71 1.10
C ALA A 58 -38.84 -9.40 2.46
N THR A 59 -39.27 -8.77 3.55
CA THR A 59 -39.28 -9.44 4.85
C THR A 59 -40.47 -10.39 4.90
N PRO A 60 -40.28 -11.71 5.02
CA PRO A 60 -41.39 -12.65 5.11
C PRO A 60 -42.18 -12.43 6.39
N THR A 61 -43.48 -12.72 6.38
CA THR A 61 -44.26 -12.77 7.63
C THR A 61 -43.77 -13.94 8.49
N ALA A 62 -44.02 -13.88 9.81
CA ALA A 62 -43.66 -14.98 10.69
C ALA A 62 -44.32 -16.30 10.26
N GLU A 63 -45.57 -16.28 9.77
CA GLU A 63 -46.23 -17.50 9.27
C GLU A 63 -45.62 -18.02 7.96
N ALA A 64 -45.27 -17.13 7.03
CA ALA A 64 -44.62 -17.50 5.77
C ALA A 64 -43.25 -18.15 6.03
N SER A 65 -42.45 -17.54 6.91
CA SER A 65 -41.15 -18.07 7.33
C SER A 65 -41.26 -19.43 8.01
N SER A 66 -42.17 -19.58 8.97
CA SER A 66 -42.41 -20.87 9.63
C SER A 66 -42.90 -21.96 8.66
N SER A 67 -43.74 -21.59 7.69
CA SER A 67 -44.23 -22.52 6.66
C SER A 67 -43.09 -22.95 5.71
N ALA A 68 -42.24 -22.01 5.31
CA ALA A 68 -41.08 -22.27 4.47
C ALA A 68 -40.01 -23.12 5.17
N ASP A 69 -39.75 -22.88 6.45
CA ASP A 69 -38.86 -23.72 7.26
C ASP A 69 -39.39 -25.15 7.38
N ARG A 70 -40.71 -25.33 7.54
CA ARG A 70 -41.34 -26.67 7.52
C ARG A 70 -41.18 -27.36 6.17
N LEU A 71 -41.37 -26.63 5.07
CA LEU A 71 -41.20 -27.18 3.72
C LEU A 71 -39.75 -27.63 3.50
N LEU A 72 -38.78 -26.82 3.93
CA LEU A 72 -37.37 -27.16 3.87
C LEU A 72 -37.04 -28.40 4.70
N GLN A 73 -37.53 -28.47 5.95
CA GLN A 73 -37.35 -29.64 6.82
C GLN A 73 -37.91 -30.91 6.18
N THR A 74 -39.11 -30.82 5.59
CA THR A 74 -39.77 -31.94 4.90
C THR A 74 -38.99 -32.38 3.66
N ALA A 75 -38.46 -31.44 2.88
CA ALA A 75 -37.63 -31.73 1.72
C ALA A 75 -36.33 -32.45 2.11
N LEU A 76 -35.69 -32.01 3.20
CA LEU A 76 -34.47 -32.64 3.74
C LEU A 76 -34.73 -34.06 4.25
N ALA A 77 -35.84 -34.28 4.96
CA ALA A 77 -36.24 -35.60 5.47
C ALA A 77 -36.57 -36.62 4.35
N GLY A 78 -36.75 -36.16 3.11
CA GLY A 78 -37.09 -36.98 1.95
C GLY A 78 -35.89 -37.71 1.33
N SER A 79 -35.79 -37.65 0.00
CA SER A 79 -34.70 -38.29 -0.78
C SER A 79 -33.28 -37.82 -0.40
N PRO A 80 -33.02 -36.53 -0.10
CA PRO A 80 -31.67 -36.04 0.21
C PRO A 80 -31.00 -36.71 1.42
N LEU A 81 -31.77 -37.16 2.42
CA LEU A 81 -31.25 -37.81 3.63
C LEU A 81 -31.40 -39.34 3.58
N ARG A 82 -31.36 -39.95 2.38
CA ARG A 82 -31.32 -41.42 2.20
C ARG A 82 -29.91 -42.00 2.06
N SER A 83 -28.91 -41.16 1.84
CA SER A 83 -27.51 -41.57 1.67
C SER A 83 -26.57 -40.60 2.37
N ALA A 84 -25.39 -41.07 2.78
CA ALA A 84 -24.36 -40.21 3.39
C ALA A 84 -23.85 -39.10 2.44
N ALA A 85 -23.80 -39.37 1.13
CA ALA A 85 -23.34 -38.38 0.15
C ALA A 85 -24.21 -37.12 0.18
N ASP A 86 -23.56 -35.95 0.17
CA ASP A 86 -24.24 -34.65 0.12
C ASP A 86 -25.09 -34.52 -1.15
N ARG A 87 -26.22 -33.81 -1.03
CA ARG A 87 -27.21 -33.63 -2.09
C ARG A 87 -27.67 -32.18 -2.10
N LYS A 88 -28.06 -31.70 -3.29
CA LYS A 88 -28.68 -30.38 -3.41
C LYS A 88 -30.15 -30.44 -3.01
N VAL A 89 -30.59 -29.46 -2.23
CA VAL A 89 -31.96 -29.31 -1.75
C VAL A 89 -32.43 -27.89 -2.03
N GLN A 90 -33.63 -27.76 -2.58
CA GLN A 90 -34.23 -26.46 -2.87
C GLN A 90 -34.44 -25.67 -1.58
N VAL A 91 -34.01 -24.41 -1.57
CA VAL A 91 -34.15 -23.47 -0.45
C VAL A 91 -35.35 -22.57 -0.71
N PRO A 92 -36.46 -22.70 0.05
CA PRO A 92 -37.65 -21.87 -0.15
C PRO A 92 -37.35 -20.38 0.10
N PRO A 93 -37.91 -19.43 -0.69
CA PRO A 93 -37.64 -18.00 -0.58
C PRO A 93 -37.91 -17.35 0.79
N ASP A 94 -38.91 -17.86 1.52
CA ASP A 94 -39.28 -17.30 2.83
C ASP A 94 -38.60 -18.03 4.00
N ALA A 95 -37.80 -19.07 3.74
CA ALA A 95 -37.13 -19.84 4.79
C ALA A 95 -36.13 -18.96 5.55
N THR A 96 -35.94 -19.21 6.85
CA THR A 96 -35.09 -18.36 7.70
C THR A 96 -33.63 -18.31 7.19
N VAL A 97 -33.14 -19.39 6.56
CA VAL A 97 -31.80 -19.45 5.94
C VAL A 97 -31.68 -18.71 4.61
N PHE A 98 -32.79 -18.43 3.92
CA PHE A 98 -32.80 -17.98 2.52
C PHE A 98 -32.02 -16.68 2.32
N ALA A 99 -32.21 -15.67 3.18
CA ALA A 99 -31.55 -14.38 3.04
C ALA A 99 -30.01 -14.48 3.05
N LEU A 100 -29.47 -15.48 3.75
CA LEU A 100 -28.03 -15.73 3.84
C LEU A 100 -27.52 -16.66 2.73
N PHE A 101 -28.31 -17.65 2.34
CA PHE A 101 -28.07 -18.44 1.13
C PHE A 101 -28.01 -17.53 -0.12
N ASP A 102 -28.97 -16.62 -0.26
CA ASP A 102 -29.03 -15.61 -1.32
C ASP A 102 -27.78 -14.72 -1.28
N ALA A 103 -27.39 -14.23 -0.10
CA ALA A 103 -26.19 -13.42 0.03
C ALA A 103 -24.91 -14.17 -0.39
N TYR A 104 -24.78 -15.45 -0.02
CA TYR A 104 -23.67 -16.29 -0.45
C TYR A 104 -23.67 -16.53 -1.96
N ARG A 105 -24.83 -16.89 -2.52
CA ARG A 105 -25.05 -17.09 -3.96
C ARG A 105 -24.71 -15.83 -4.75
N SER A 106 -25.19 -14.66 -4.35
CA SER A 106 -24.88 -13.42 -5.06
C SER A 106 -23.39 -13.06 -4.94
N ALA A 107 -22.81 -13.19 -3.74
CA ALA A 107 -21.40 -12.84 -3.52
C ALA A 107 -20.44 -13.73 -4.34
N ILE A 108 -20.66 -15.05 -4.39
CA ILE A 108 -19.78 -15.98 -5.13
C ILE A 108 -19.87 -15.80 -6.66
N ASN A 109 -20.96 -15.21 -7.15
CA ASN A 109 -21.19 -14.93 -8.57
C ASN A 109 -20.82 -13.50 -8.98
N THR A 110 -20.21 -12.71 -8.09
CA THR A 110 -19.67 -11.39 -8.43
C THR A 110 -18.64 -11.47 -9.57
N PRO A 111 -18.58 -10.47 -10.48
CA PRO A 111 -17.65 -10.46 -11.60
C PRO A 111 -16.19 -10.65 -11.17
N GLU A 112 -15.79 -10.08 -10.04
CA GLU A 112 -14.44 -10.13 -9.48
C GLU A 112 -14.06 -11.56 -9.09
N ILE A 113 -14.94 -12.28 -8.37
CA ILE A 113 -14.69 -13.68 -7.98
C ILE A 113 -14.67 -14.58 -9.21
N GLN A 114 -15.60 -14.40 -10.13
CA GLN A 114 -15.67 -15.19 -11.36
C GLN A 114 -14.42 -14.98 -12.24
N ALA A 115 -13.93 -13.74 -12.35
CA ALA A 115 -12.69 -13.45 -13.04
C ALA A 115 -11.48 -14.06 -12.33
N TRP A 116 -11.44 -14.00 -11.00
CA TRP A 116 -10.38 -14.59 -10.20
C TRP A 116 -10.33 -16.12 -10.34
N LEU A 117 -11.47 -16.83 -10.20
CA LEU A 117 -11.57 -18.29 -10.37
C LEU A 117 -11.08 -18.72 -11.77
N ARG A 118 -11.50 -18.01 -12.82
CA ARG A 118 -11.03 -18.21 -14.19
C ARG A 118 -9.52 -18.01 -14.32
N SER A 119 -8.97 -16.97 -13.70
CA SER A 119 -7.52 -16.70 -13.72
C SER A 119 -6.69 -17.80 -13.06
N LYS A 120 -7.24 -18.49 -12.05
CA LYS A 120 -6.57 -19.61 -11.36
C LYS A 120 -6.81 -20.96 -12.03
N GLY A 121 -7.77 -21.05 -12.96
CA GLY A 121 -8.15 -22.29 -13.61
C GLY A 121 -8.87 -23.28 -12.69
N ILE A 122 -9.53 -22.79 -11.64
CA ILE A 122 -10.27 -23.64 -10.71
C ILE A 122 -11.60 -24.05 -11.34
N ALA A 123 -11.92 -25.35 -11.31
CA ALA A 123 -13.22 -25.86 -11.72
C ALA A 123 -14.28 -25.51 -10.64
N PRO A 124 -15.30 -24.67 -10.95
CA PRO A 124 -16.24 -24.20 -9.92
C PRO A 124 -17.01 -25.33 -9.23
N SER A 125 -17.32 -26.42 -9.93
CA SER A 125 -18.02 -27.59 -9.35
C SER A 125 -17.25 -28.31 -8.24
N THR A 126 -15.95 -28.04 -8.11
CA THR A 126 -15.06 -28.64 -7.10
C THR A 126 -14.69 -27.68 -5.98
N LEU A 127 -15.26 -26.47 -6.00
CA LEU A 127 -14.89 -25.41 -5.08
C LEU A 127 -15.36 -25.73 -3.66
N VAL A 128 -14.47 -25.51 -2.69
CA VAL A 128 -14.77 -25.49 -1.26
C VAL A 128 -14.28 -24.17 -0.71
N VAL A 129 -15.22 -23.33 -0.27
CA VAL A 129 -14.97 -22.01 0.31
C VAL A 129 -14.99 -22.12 1.83
N LYS A 130 -13.89 -21.69 2.44
CA LYS A 130 -13.72 -21.55 3.89
C LYS A 130 -13.51 -20.08 4.24
N HIS A 131 -13.58 -19.73 5.52
CA HIS A 131 -13.45 -18.36 6.01
C HIS A 131 -12.15 -17.70 5.57
N GLY A 132 -11.05 -18.44 5.61
CA GLY A 132 -9.70 -17.96 5.26
C GLY A 132 -9.12 -18.58 4.00
N SER A 133 -9.81 -19.50 3.33
CA SER A 133 -9.25 -20.20 2.17
C SER A 133 -10.30 -20.62 1.15
N VAL A 134 -9.84 -20.90 -0.06
CA VAL A 134 -10.63 -21.52 -1.11
C VAL A 134 -9.82 -22.63 -1.75
N SER A 135 -10.45 -23.78 -1.91
CA SER A 135 -9.82 -24.94 -2.54
C SER A 135 -10.62 -25.41 -3.73
N GLY A 136 -9.96 -25.97 -4.72
CA GLY A 136 -10.63 -26.59 -5.87
C GLY A 136 -9.65 -27.27 -6.81
N SER A 137 -10.21 -28.06 -7.72
CA SER A 137 -9.45 -28.77 -8.73
C SER A 137 -8.98 -27.82 -9.82
N VAL A 138 -7.67 -27.81 -10.06
CA VAL A 138 -7.01 -27.05 -11.13
C VAL A 138 -6.35 -28.03 -12.08
N THR A 139 -6.66 -27.92 -13.37
CA THR A 139 -6.05 -28.73 -14.42
C THR A 139 -4.96 -27.94 -15.12
N ARG A 140 -3.70 -28.42 -15.04
CA ARG A 140 -2.56 -27.87 -15.79
C ARG A 140 -1.91 -29.00 -16.58
N ASP A 141 -1.68 -28.79 -17.87
CA ASP A 141 -1.03 -29.76 -18.76
C ASP A 141 -1.65 -31.17 -18.72
N GLY A 142 -2.98 -31.23 -18.56
CA GLY A 142 -3.73 -32.50 -18.48
C GLY A 142 -3.73 -33.19 -17.11
N VAL A 143 -3.02 -32.65 -16.11
CA VAL A 143 -3.00 -33.18 -14.73
C VAL A 143 -3.92 -32.33 -13.84
N SER A 144 -4.88 -32.99 -13.20
CA SER A 144 -5.81 -32.37 -12.26
C SER A 144 -5.29 -32.51 -10.83
N SER A 145 -5.16 -31.40 -10.11
CA SER A 145 -4.70 -31.37 -8.71
C SER A 145 -5.55 -30.40 -7.89
N ILE A 146 -5.76 -30.70 -6.60
CA ILE A 146 -6.42 -29.76 -5.69
C ILE A 146 -5.41 -28.66 -5.33
N GLN A 147 -5.79 -27.41 -5.55
CA GLN A 147 -5.04 -26.25 -5.06
C GLN A 147 -5.87 -25.49 -4.03
N THR A 148 -5.18 -24.97 -3.02
CA THR A 148 -5.74 -24.14 -1.97
C THR A 148 -5.08 -22.78 -2.02
N PHE A 149 -5.90 -21.74 -1.99
CA PHE A 149 -5.48 -20.35 -1.88
C PHE A 149 -6.02 -19.79 -0.57
N THR A 150 -5.26 -18.94 0.10
CA THR A 150 -5.58 -18.43 1.44
C THR A 150 -5.66 -16.91 1.43
N THR A 151 -6.27 -16.33 2.46
CA THR A 151 -6.24 -14.88 2.67
C THR A 151 -4.86 -14.37 3.11
N GLY A 152 -3.93 -15.27 3.42
CA GLY A 152 -2.56 -14.98 3.83
C GLY A 152 -1.54 -15.01 2.70
N ASP A 153 -1.90 -15.49 1.51
CA ASP A 153 -0.98 -15.66 0.41
C ASP A 153 -1.04 -14.52 -0.63
N ALA A 154 -0.12 -14.54 -1.58
CA ALA A 154 -0.04 -13.56 -2.66
C ALA A 154 -1.02 -13.84 -3.83
N SER A 155 -2.06 -14.68 -3.65
CA SER A 155 -2.96 -15.09 -4.73
C SER A 155 -3.96 -14.03 -5.14
N GLY A 156 -4.19 -13.01 -4.29
CA GLY A 156 -5.24 -12.01 -4.45
C GLY A 156 -6.59 -12.43 -3.83
N TRP A 157 -6.66 -13.57 -3.15
CA TRP A 157 -7.92 -14.10 -2.63
C TRP A 157 -8.57 -13.19 -1.59
N TRP A 158 -7.81 -12.60 -0.67
CA TRP A 158 -8.38 -11.76 0.39
C TRP A 158 -9.05 -10.50 -0.15
N GLN A 159 -8.53 -9.94 -1.25
CA GLN A 159 -9.07 -8.75 -1.92
C GLN A 159 -10.44 -9.03 -2.55
N VAL A 160 -10.56 -10.13 -3.31
CA VAL A 160 -11.80 -10.43 -4.06
C VAL A 160 -12.87 -11.10 -3.19
N SER A 161 -12.49 -11.78 -2.12
CA SER A 161 -13.40 -12.62 -1.32
C SER A 161 -14.12 -11.88 -0.20
N ALA A 162 -13.89 -10.58 0.03
CA ALA A 162 -14.41 -9.88 1.21
C ALA A 162 -15.93 -10.03 1.42
N ARG A 163 -16.72 -9.86 0.35
CA ARG A 163 -18.18 -10.04 0.37
C ARG A 163 -18.58 -11.49 0.61
N LEU A 164 -17.91 -12.41 -0.07
CA LEU A 164 -18.16 -13.84 0.05
C LEU A 164 -17.85 -14.37 1.46
N ARG A 165 -16.76 -13.91 2.06
CA ARG A 165 -16.38 -14.27 3.44
C ARG A 165 -17.42 -13.81 4.45
N ALA A 166 -18.00 -12.62 4.28
CA ALA A 166 -19.07 -12.15 5.15
C ALA A 166 -20.30 -13.06 5.11
N ALA A 167 -20.70 -13.54 3.92
CA ALA A 167 -21.78 -14.52 3.79
C ALA A 167 -21.39 -15.91 4.33
N ALA A 168 -20.18 -16.38 4.01
CA ALA A 168 -19.69 -17.69 4.41
C ALA A 168 -19.60 -17.84 5.94
N GLN A 169 -19.11 -16.80 6.64
CA GLN A 169 -19.03 -16.78 8.11
C GLN A 169 -20.40 -16.93 8.78
N GLY A 170 -21.46 -16.36 8.20
CA GLY A 170 -22.80 -16.52 8.73
C GLY A 170 -23.40 -17.91 8.46
N LEU A 171 -23.07 -18.51 7.31
CA LEU A 171 -23.69 -19.74 6.81
C LEU A 171 -23.02 -21.01 7.34
N ASP A 172 -21.72 -20.94 7.61
CA ASP A 172 -20.90 -22.06 8.10
C ASP A 172 -19.95 -21.57 9.19
N PRO A 173 -20.45 -21.23 10.40
CA PRO A 173 -19.64 -20.64 11.47
C PRO A 173 -18.48 -21.53 11.94
N ASP A 174 -18.58 -22.85 11.74
CA ASP A 174 -17.58 -23.84 12.15
C ASP A 174 -16.56 -24.17 11.04
N ASP A 175 -16.61 -23.45 9.91
CA ASP A 175 -15.65 -23.53 8.79
C ASP A 175 -15.47 -24.94 8.18
N HIS A 176 -16.55 -25.70 8.08
CA HIS A 176 -16.55 -27.01 7.42
C HIS A 176 -16.30 -26.92 5.91
N GLY A 177 -16.64 -25.80 5.29
CA GLY A 177 -16.51 -25.52 3.87
C GLY A 177 -17.85 -25.47 3.14
N LEU A 178 -17.99 -24.48 2.24
CA LEU A 178 -19.19 -24.23 1.44
C LEU A 178 -18.95 -24.54 -0.04
N PRO A 179 -19.90 -25.16 -0.74
CA PRO A 179 -19.74 -25.46 -2.16
C PRO A 179 -20.01 -24.23 -3.03
N TYR A 180 -19.62 -24.30 -4.29
CA TYR A 180 -20.05 -23.34 -5.30
C TYR A 180 -21.55 -23.44 -5.60
N VAL A 181 -22.18 -22.29 -5.85
CA VAL A 181 -23.60 -22.15 -6.23
C VAL A 181 -23.68 -21.25 -7.45
N ASN A 182 -24.37 -21.69 -8.50
CA ASN A 182 -24.63 -20.84 -9.66
C ASN A 182 -25.67 -19.76 -9.33
N ASP A 183 -25.58 -18.63 -10.02
CA ASP A 183 -26.49 -17.51 -9.82
C ASP A 183 -27.96 -17.86 -10.10
N ASP A 184 -28.26 -18.79 -10.99
CA ASP A 184 -29.62 -19.23 -11.31
C ASP A 184 -30.15 -20.37 -10.41
N SER A 185 -29.33 -20.86 -9.47
CA SER A 185 -29.70 -22.00 -8.63
C SER A 185 -30.41 -21.58 -7.35
N ASP A 186 -31.52 -22.24 -7.05
CA ASP A 186 -32.28 -22.13 -5.80
C ASP A 186 -31.99 -23.30 -4.83
N SER A 187 -31.00 -24.14 -5.15
CA SER A 187 -30.74 -25.38 -4.44
C SER A 187 -29.34 -25.40 -3.84
N PHE A 188 -29.23 -25.88 -2.60
CA PHE A 188 -28.00 -25.80 -1.80
C PHE A 188 -27.63 -27.11 -1.10
N SER A 189 -26.43 -27.18 -0.51
CA SER A 189 -25.93 -28.37 0.19
C SER A 189 -26.85 -28.76 1.35
N ARG A 190 -27.31 -30.02 1.35
CA ARG A 190 -28.02 -30.63 2.47
C ARG A 190 -27.20 -30.51 3.74
N ASP A 191 -25.91 -30.79 3.67
CA ASP A 191 -25.04 -30.78 4.86
C ASP A 191 -24.92 -29.40 5.48
N THR A 192 -24.76 -28.36 4.66
CA THR A 192 -24.76 -26.99 5.16
C THR A 192 -26.10 -26.62 5.80
N LEU A 193 -27.22 -26.98 5.16
CA LEU A 193 -28.55 -26.68 5.68
C LEU A 193 -28.82 -27.38 7.02
N LEU A 194 -28.47 -28.67 7.14
CA LEU A 194 -28.59 -29.40 8.40
C LEU A 194 -27.78 -28.75 9.52
N ARG A 195 -26.49 -28.47 9.27
CA ARG A 195 -25.61 -27.82 10.28
C ARG A 195 -26.16 -26.47 10.72
N TRP A 196 -26.66 -25.67 9.77
CA TRP A 196 -27.16 -24.33 10.07
C TRP A 196 -28.37 -24.33 11.03
N TYR A 197 -29.27 -25.31 10.89
CA TYR A 197 -30.38 -25.53 11.83
C TYR A 197 -29.99 -26.39 13.06
N GLY A 198 -28.70 -26.72 13.23
CA GLY A 198 -28.19 -27.44 14.40
C GLY A 198 -28.30 -28.97 14.33
N VAL A 199 -28.52 -29.55 13.16
CA VAL A 199 -28.53 -31.01 12.93
C VAL A 199 -27.18 -31.45 12.39
N LYS A 200 -26.53 -32.42 13.03
CA LYS A 200 -25.24 -32.93 12.54
C LYS A 200 -25.44 -33.83 11.30
N PRO A 201 -24.90 -33.48 10.13
CA PRO A 201 -25.08 -34.28 8.90
C PRO A 201 -24.44 -35.67 9.01
N PRO A 202 -24.87 -36.63 8.18
CA PRO A 202 -24.31 -37.97 8.21
C PRO A 202 -22.89 -38.00 7.62
N ALA A 203 -21.91 -38.46 8.39
CA ALA A 203 -20.54 -38.59 7.89
C ALA A 203 -20.37 -39.83 7.00
N ASP A 204 -21.10 -40.91 7.32
CA ASP A 204 -21.15 -42.15 6.56
C ASP A 204 -22.55 -42.77 6.57
N ALA A 205 -22.70 -43.95 5.97
CA ALA A 205 -24.00 -44.60 5.80
C ALA A 205 -24.64 -45.00 7.15
N SER A 206 -23.85 -45.26 8.19
CA SER A 206 -24.34 -45.64 9.52
C SER A 206 -24.96 -44.47 10.27
N ASP A 207 -24.52 -43.25 9.97
CA ASP A 207 -25.04 -42.01 10.56
C ASP A 207 -26.38 -41.54 9.99
N VAL A 208 -26.82 -42.08 8.86
CA VAL A 208 -28.03 -41.60 8.17
C VAL A 208 -29.26 -41.71 9.07
N SER A 209 -29.44 -42.85 9.75
CA SER A 209 -30.56 -43.04 10.67
C SER A 209 -30.49 -42.12 11.90
N ARG A 210 -29.29 -41.78 12.38
CA ARG A 210 -29.10 -40.79 13.45
C ARG A 210 -29.58 -39.42 13.00
N ALA A 211 -29.10 -38.95 11.85
CA ALA A 211 -29.48 -37.64 11.31
C ALA A 211 -30.98 -37.57 10.99
N GLN A 212 -31.58 -38.64 10.48
CA GLN A 212 -33.04 -38.73 10.27
C GLN A 212 -33.81 -38.63 11.59
N HIS A 213 -33.36 -39.35 12.63
CA HIS A 213 -33.98 -39.29 13.94
C HIS A 213 -33.88 -37.88 14.54
N GLU A 214 -32.68 -37.30 14.55
CA GLU A 214 -32.41 -35.94 15.05
C GLU A 214 -33.30 -34.91 14.33
N LEU A 215 -33.35 -34.94 12.99
CA LEU A 215 -34.21 -34.07 12.19
C LEU A 215 -35.70 -34.25 12.52
N SER A 216 -36.14 -35.49 12.80
CA SER A 216 -37.54 -35.79 13.15
C SER A 216 -37.96 -35.33 14.54
N THR A 217 -37.00 -35.11 15.44
CA THR A 217 -37.26 -34.62 16.81
C THR A 217 -37.38 -33.10 16.89
N LEU A 218 -36.99 -32.39 15.83
CA LEU A 218 -37.06 -30.94 15.75
C LEU A 218 -38.33 -30.48 15.03
N ASP A 219 -38.77 -29.25 15.30
CA ASP A 219 -39.79 -28.56 14.50
C ASP A 219 -39.26 -27.19 14.10
N TRP A 220 -38.79 -27.07 12.86
CA TRP A 220 -38.23 -25.80 12.37
C TRP A 220 -39.30 -24.73 12.16
N SER A 221 -40.59 -25.11 12.14
CA SER A 221 -41.68 -24.13 12.07
C SER A 221 -41.94 -23.41 13.39
N THR A 222 -41.42 -23.96 14.51
CA THR A 222 -41.59 -23.42 15.86
C THR A 222 -40.26 -23.28 16.61
N LEU A 223 -39.21 -22.81 15.90
CA LEU A 223 -37.92 -22.49 16.52
C LEU A 223 -38.08 -21.57 17.74
N ALA A 224 -37.33 -21.85 18.80
CA ALA A 224 -37.30 -21.02 20.00
C ALA A 224 -36.95 -19.56 19.63
N PRO A 225 -37.63 -18.54 20.22
CA PRO A 225 -37.46 -17.15 19.80
C PRO A 225 -36.01 -16.66 19.81
N LEU A 226 -35.22 -17.04 20.82
CA LEU A 226 -33.80 -16.69 20.91
C LEU A 226 -32.98 -17.32 19.79
N LYS A 227 -33.26 -18.59 19.45
CA LYS A 227 -32.55 -19.29 18.37
C LYS A 227 -32.91 -18.71 17.00
N LYS A 228 -34.19 -18.39 16.78
CA LYS A 228 -34.64 -17.74 15.54
C LYS A 228 -34.00 -16.36 15.38
N ALA A 229 -33.99 -15.55 16.44
CA ALA A 229 -33.33 -14.24 16.44
C ALA A 229 -31.81 -14.33 16.22
N GLU A 230 -31.13 -15.34 16.78
CA GLU A 230 -29.71 -15.62 16.53
C GLU A 230 -29.45 -15.89 15.04
N LEU A 231 -30.25 -16.77 14.41
CA LEU A 231 -30.12 -17.15 13.01
C LEU A 231 -30.42 -15.99 12.05
N GLU A 232 -31.50 -15.24 12.28
CA GLU A 232 -31.83 -14.03 11.53
C GLU A 232 -30.77 -12.94 11.72
N GLY A 233 -30.21 -12.81 12.92
CA GLY A 233 -29.13 -11.89 13.24
C GLY A 233 -27.84 -12.18 12.46
N ARG A 234 -27.51 -13.46 12.22
CA ARG A 234 -26.39 -13.86 11.34
C ARG A 234 -26.62 -13.40 9.90
N ALA A 235 -27.82 -13.63 9.37
CA ALA A 235 -28.18 -13.20 8.02
C ALA A 235 -28.10 -11.67 7.88
N GLN A 236 -28.66 -10.94 8.85
CA GLN A 236 -28.63 -9.48 8.84
C GLN A 236 -27.20 -8.92 8.94
N THR A 237 -26.36 -9.52 9.79
CA THR A 237 -24.94 -9.12 9.93
C THR A 237 -24.17 -9.30 8.62
N ALA A 238 -24.28 -10.47 7.98
CA ALA A 238 -23.62 -10.75 6.72
C ALA A 238 -24.08 -9.80 5.60
N ARG A 239 -25.41 -9.61 5.47
CA ARG A 239 -25.98 -8.73 4.44
C ARG A 239 -25.58 -7.27 4.61
N ARG A 240 -25.58 -6.75 5.84
CA ARG A 240 -25.11 -5.39 6.16
C ARG A 240 -23.62 -5.23 5.84
N ALA A 241 -22.79 -6.23 6.15
CA ALA A 241 -21.37 -6.17 5.83
C ALA A 241 -21.12 -6.11 4.31
N ILE A 242 -21.86 -6.90 3.51
CA ILE A 242 -21.78 -6.84 2.05
C ILE A 242 -22.26 -5.49 1.53
N GLY A 243 -23.41 -4.99 2.00
CA GLY A 243 -23.93 -3.68 1.60
C GLY A 243 -22.98 -2.54 1.93
N ALA A 244 -22.35 -2.56 3.10
CA ALA A 244 -21.35 -1.56 3.47
C ALA A 244 -20.12 -1.59 2.54
N LEU A 245 -19.66 -2.77 2.12
CA LEU A 245 -18.56 -2.90 1.15
C LEU A 245 -18.95 -2.36 -0.23
N ASP A 246 -20.18 -2.59 -0.68
CA ASP A 246 -20.70 -2.03 -1.93
C ASP A 246 -20.84 -0.51 -1.86
N GLU A 247 -21.39 0.02 -0.76
CA GLU A 247 -21.55 1.46 -0.56
C GLU A 247 -20.20 2.18 -0.55
N ARG A 248 -19.18 1.62 0.10
CA ARG A 248 -17.83 2.19 0.08
C ARG A 248 -17.29 2.31 -1.34
N ALA A 249 -17.46 1.28 -2.16
CA ALA A 249 -17.05 1.29 -3.57
C ALA A 249 -17.86 2.32 -4.38
N HIS A 250 -19.18 2.34 -4.20
CA HIS A 250 -20.08 3.28 -4.87
C HIS A 250 -19.74 4.74 -4.54
N LEU A 251 -19.58 5.06 -3.25
CA LEU A 251 -19.22 6.40 -2.78
C LEU A 251 -17.84 6.82 -3.33
N ALA A 252 -16.86 5.93 -3.32
CA ALA A 252 -15.55 6.22 -3.90
C ALA A 252 -15.64 6.56 -5.40
N ASP A 253 -16.47 5.84 -6.15
CA ASP A 253 -16.65 6.09 -7.59
C ASP A 253 -17.38 7.41 -7.87
N ILE A 254 -18.38 7.77 -7.06
CA ILE A 254 -19.03 9.09 -7.13
C ILE A 254 -17.99 10.19 -6.87
N LEU A 255 -17.23 10.09 -5.77
CA LEU A 255 -16.23 11.11 -5.43
C LEU A 255 -15.13 11.25 -6.49
N LYS A 256 -14.72 10.15 -7.14
CA LYS A 256 -13.72 10.18 -8.23
C LYS A 256 -14.16 11.04 -9.42
N GLN A 257 -15.45 11.13 -9.70
CA GLN A 257 -15.98 11.94 -10.81
C GLN A 257 -15.67 13.44 -10.63
N HIS A 258 -15.38 13.88 -9.41
CA HIS A 258 -15.09 15.27 -9.06
C HIS A 258 -13.59 15.63 -8.99
N LEU A 259 -12.68 14.70 -9.29
CA LEU A 259 -11.23 14.89 -9.11
C LEU A 259 -10.47 15.56 -10.29
N ALA A 260 -11.08 15.75 -11.46
CA ALA A 260 -10.44 15.95 -12.76
C ALA A 260 -9.25 16.96 -12.82
N GLY A 261 -8.01 16.48 -12.58
CA GLY A 261 -6.77 17.24 -12.78
C GLY A 261 -6.56 18.44 -11.85
N LYS A 262 -7.38 18.59 -10.81
CA LYS A 262 -7.43 19.76 -9.93
C LYS A 262 -6.33 19.73 -8.86
N PRO A 263 -5.74 20.87 -8.45
CA PRO A 263 -4.82 20.92 -7.33
C PRO A 263 -5.54 20.69 -5.98
N ASP A 264 -4.80 20.30 -4.94
CA ASP A 264 -5.34 19.86 -3.64
C ASP A 264 -6.12 20.95 -2.90
N ASP A 265 -5.76 22.22 -3.10
CA ASP A 265 -6.36 23.39 -2.46
C ASP A 265 -7.64 23.90 -3.14
N GLU A 266 -7.99 23.37 -4.33
CA GLU A 266 -9.20 23.78 -5.03
C GLU A 266 -10.46 23.37 -4.23
N PRO A 267 -11.43 24.27 -4.04
CA PRO A 267 -12.68 23.94 -3.37
C PRO A 267 -13.55 23.00 -4.21
N VAL A 268 -14.27 22.10 -3.55
CA VAL A 268 -15.23 21.19 -4.18
C VAL A 268 -16.61 21.43 -3.60
N ALA A 269 -17.62 21.59 -4.46
CA ALA A 269 -19.02 21.73 -4.07
C ALA A 269 -19.72 20.36 -4.14
N LEU A 270 -19.94 19.75 -2.98
CA LEU A 270 -20.65 18.46 -2.84
C LEU A 270 -21.99 18.59 -2.09
N ASP A 271 -22.31 19.79 -1.61
CA ASP A 271 -23.52 20.05 -0.84
C ASP A 271 -24.79 19.80 -1.66
N GLY A 272 -25.78 19.16 -1.03
CA GLY A 272 -27.07 18.86 -1.66
C GLY A 272 -27.05 17.72 -2.69
N LEU A 273 -25.91 17.07 -2.91
CA LEU A 273 -25.85 15.85 -3.71
C LEU A 273 -26.55 14.69 -2.98
N GLU A 274 -27.35 13.93 -3.71
CA GLU A 274 -27.97 12.70 -3.23
C GLU A 274 -27.35 11.50 -3.92
N VAL A 275 -27.22 10.41 -3.17
CA VAL A 275 -26.60 9.16 -3.62
C VAL A 275 -27.46 7.98 -3.20
N GLN A 276 -27.43 6.92 -4.00
CA GLN A 276 -28.12 5.69 -3.66
C GLN A 276 -27.32 4.90 -2.61
N VAL A 277 -28.00 4.37 -1.60
CA VAL A 277 -27.42 3.45 -0.61
C VAL A 277 -27.95 2.04 -0.81
N SER A 278 -27.26 1.05 -0.24
CA SER A 278 -27.68 -0.34 -0.29
C SER A 278 -29.04 -0.50 0.39
N SER A 279 -29.86 -1.45 -0.10
CA SER A 279 -31.11 -1.86 0.57
C SER A 279 -30.89 -2.39 1.99
N THR A 280 -29.66 -2.74 2.33
CA THR A 280 -29.26 -3.22 3.67
C THR A 280 -28.79 -2.10 4.60
N SER A 281 -28.67 -0.86 4.09
CA SER A 281 -28.27 0.31 4.85
C SER A 281 -29.27 0.66 5.94
N THR A 282 -28.78 1.15 7.08
CA THR A 282 -29.65 1.76 8.09
C THR A 282 -30.24 3.10 7.65
N LEU A 283 -29.68 3.69 6.58
CA LEU A 283 -30.16 4.94 5.99
C LEU A 283 -31.24 4.73 4.92
N ALA A 284 -31.44 3.49 4.46
CA ALA A 284 -32.46 3.15 3.47
C ALA A 284 -33.86 3.23 4.09
N ARG A 285 -34.39 4.45 4.25
CA ARG A 285 -35.70 4.74 4.86
C ARG A 285 -36.85 4.88 3.86
N ASN A 286 -36.53 5.09 2.57
CA ASN A 286 -37.49 5.35 1.49
C ASN A 286 -37.31 4.35 0.33
N VAL A 287 -38.36 4.16 -0.47
CA VAL A 287 -38.40 3.20 -1.60
C VAL A 287 -37.34 3.50 -2.68
N ASP A 288 -36.96 4.77 -2.84
CA ASP A 288 -35.96 5.19 -3.85
C ASP A 288 -34.51 4.96 -3.39
N GLY A 289 -34.28 4.70 -2.09
CA GLY A 289 -32.94 4.43 -1.53
C GLY A 289 -31.93 5.58 -1.66
N LYS A 290 -32.34 6.78 -2.05
CA LYS A 290 -31.49 7.97 -2.15
C LYS A 290 -31.41 8.71 -0.81
N VAL A 291 -30.20 9.14 -0.44
CA VAL A 291 -29.91 9.91 0.77
C VAL A 291 -28.89 11.00 0.46
N ALA A 292 -28.81 12.03 1.30
CA ALA A 292 -27.76 13.04 1.17
C ALA A 292 -26.37 12.41 1.24
N LEU A 293 -25.46 12.81 0.35
CA LEU A 293 -24.08 12.32 0.27
C LEU A 293 -23.35 12.48 1.61
N ASP A 294 -23.55 13.59 2.31
CA ASP A 294 -22.99 13.84 3.64
C ASP A 294 -23.41 12.75 4.64
N ALA A 295 -24.71 12.41 4.71
CA ALA A 295 -25.20 11.36 5.61
C ALA A 295 -24.62 9.98 5.25
N ALA A 296 -24.48 9.66 3.96
CA ALA A 296 -23.86 8.43 3.51
C ALA A 296 -22.37 8.38 3.89
N LEU A 297 -21.61 9.45 3.66
CA LEU A 297 -20.20 9.54 4.05
C LEU A 297 -20.02 9.43 5.56
N GLN A 298 -20.86 10.11 6.35
CA GLN A 298 -20.84 10.03 7.81
C GLN A 298 -21.10 8.60 8.33
N SER A 299 -21.99 7.83 7.69
CA SER A 299 -22.20 6.42 8.06
C SER A 299 -20.96 5.53 7.84
N HIS A 300 -20.05 5.95 6.97
CA HIS A 300 -18.74 5.33 6.73
C HIS A 300 -17.58 6.08 7.43
N GLY A 301 -17.92 6.96 8.37
CA GLY A 301 -16.97 7.73 9.17
C GLY A 301 -16.15 8.74 8.38
N GLN A 302 -16.68 9.28 7.28
CA GLN A 302 -16.03 10.32 6.48
C GLN A 302 -16.76 11.66 6.64
N PRO A 303 -16.05 12.77 6.91
CA PRO A 303 -16.64 14.10 6.78
C PRO A 303 -16.87 14.43 5.31
N LEU A 304 -17.79 15.36 5.03
CA LEU A 304 -17.99 15.90 3.68
C LEU A 304 -16.75 16.68 3.22
N PRO A 305 -16.07 16.27 2.14
CA PRO A 305 -14.89 16.98 1.65
C PRO A 305 -15.19 18.38 1.12
N LYS A 306 -14.38 19.35 1.51
CA LYS A 306 -14.48 20.75 1.08
C LYS A 306 -13.42 21.13 0.04
N THR A 307 -12.32 20.38 -0.01
CA THR A 307 -11.21 20.59 -0.94
C THR A 307 -10.94 19.33 -1.75
N VAL A 308 -10.24 19.46 -2.87
CA VAL A 308 -9.83 18.31 -3.69
C VAL A 308 -8.85 17.40 -2.91
N GLY A 309 -8.00 17.97 -2.04
CA GLY A 309 -7.15 17.21 -1.13
C GLY A 309 -7.95 16.32 -0.18
N GLU A 310 -8.94 16.90 0.51
CA GLU A 310 -9.87 16.16 1.38
C GLU A 310 -10.67 15.11 0.59
N LEU A 311 -11.06 15.43 -0.64
CA LEU A 311 -11.78 14.51 -1.54
C LEU A 311 -10.92 13.28 -1.87
N ARG A 312 -9.63 13.49 -2.20
CA ARG A 312 -8.68 12.38 -2.41
C ARG A 312 -8.50 11.56 -1.15
N ASN A 313 -8.42 12.18 0.01
CA ASN A 313 -8.28 11.47 1.27
C ASN A 313 -9.51 10.60 1.56
N ALA A 314 -10.73 11.13 1.38
CA ALA A 314 -11.97 10.37 1.54
C ALA A 314 -12.01 9.15 0.61
N ILE A 315 -11.60 9.31 -0.65
CA ILE A 315 -11.50 8.18 -1.60
C ILE A 315 -10.50 7.13 -1.12
N ARG A 316 -9.33 7.54 -0.61
CA ARG A 316 -8.32 6.60 -0.07
C ARG A 316 -8.88 5.81 1.10
N TRP A 317 -9.57 6.46 2.04
CA TRP A 317 -10.22 5.77 3.15
C TRP A 317 -11.34 4.82 2.70
N LEU A 318 -12.20 5.25 1.77
CA LEU A 318 -13.28 4.41 1.26
C LEU A 318 -12.75 3.17 0.52
N THR A 319 -11.59 3.28 -0.13
CA THR A 319 -10.95 2.18 -0.87
C THR A 319 -9.93 1.37 -0.08
N ALA A 320 -9.48 1.85 1.09
CA ALA A 320 -8.54 1.14 1.93
C ALA A 320 -9.13 -0.18 2.43
N ALA A 321 -8.53 -1.30 2.05
CA ALA A 321 -8.95 -2.63 2.49
C ALA A 321 -7.84 -3.28 3.33
N LEU A 322 -8.25 -3.98 4.39
CA LEU A 322 -7.36 -4.75 5.23
C LEU A 322 -7.72 -6.23 5.12
N PRO A 323 -6.73 -7.14 4.99
CA PRO A 323 -6.97 -8.57 5.02
C PRO A 323 -7.44 -8.99 6.42
N PRO A 324 -8.18 -10.11 6.53
CA PRO A 324 -8.46 -10.70 7.83
C PRO A 324 -7.14 -11.12 8.49
N PRO A 325 -7.02 -10.99 9.83
CA PRO A 325 -5.82 -11.41 10.53
C PRO A 325 -5.66 -12.94 10.42
N PRO A 326 -4.43 -13.47 10.31
CA PRO A 326 -4.17 -14.89 10.39
C PRO A 326 -4.66 -15.47 11.72
N ALA A 327 -5.04 -16.76 11.74
CA ALA A 327 -5.61 -17.41 12.94
C ALA A 327 -4.71 -17.29 14.19
N GLN A 328 -3.38 -17.34 14.02
CA GLN A 328 -2.41 -17.20 15.11
C GLN A 328 -1.90 -15.76 15.31
N GLY A 329 -2.44 -14.79 14.57
CA GLY A 329 -2.09 -13.38 14.62
C GLY A 329 -0.58 -13.11 14.54
N ASN A 330 -0.01 -12.54 15.60
CA ASN A 330 1.43 -12.27 15.73
C ASN A 330 2.19 -13.34 16.54
N TYR A 331 1.65 -14.55 16.67
CA TYR A 331 2.27 -15.68 17.38
C TYR A 331 2.64 -15.37 18.83
N SER A 332 1.85 -14.52 19.50
CA SER A 332 2.11 -14.13 20.90
C SER A 332 0.83 -14.06 21.74
N HIS A 333 -0.24 -14.73 21.30
CA HIS A 333 -1.56 -14.61 21.92
C HIS A 333 -1.56 -15.01 23.39
N LEU A 334 -0.98 -16.17 23.76
CA LEU A 334 -0.87 -16.62 25.15
C LEU A 334 0.20 -15.86 25.95
N LEU A 335 1.27 -15.42 25.28
CA LEU A 335 2.40 -14.76 25.95
C LEU A 335 2.08 -13.32 26.35
N ALA A 336 1.39 -12.57 25.48
CA ALA A 336 0.97 -11.18 25.59
C ALA A 336 2.04 -10.14 26.02
N TYR A 337 1.90 -8.90 25.58
CA TYR A 337 2.77 -7.80 26.06
C TYR A 337 2.35 -7.31 27.45
N THR A 338 1.06 -7.32 27.71
CA THR A 338 0.46 -6.97 29.00
C THR A 338 -0.33 -8.16 29.48
N TRP A 339 -0.08 -8.60 30.71
CA TRP A 339 -0.81 -9.72 31.29
C TRP A 339 -2.30 -9.40 31.44
N ALA A 340 -3.14 -10.40 31.16
CA ALA A 340 -4.58 -10.38 31.37
C ALA A 340 -5.04 -11.81 31.71
N PRO A 341 -6.23 -12.00 32.33
CA PRO A 341 -6.80 -13.33 32.51
C PRO A 341 -6.83 -14.14 31.21
N GLY A 342 -6.48 -15.43 31.28
CA GLY A 342 -6.31 -16.30 30.11
C GLY A 342 -4.94 -16.17 29.40
N LYS A 343 -3.99 -15.40 29.95
CA LYS A 343 -2.60 -15.29 29.48
C LYS A 343 -1.63 -15.93 30.47
N LEU A 344 -0.49 -16.39 29.96
CA LEU A 344 0.55 -16.98 30.80
C LEU A 344 1.15 -15.93 31.73
N SER A 345 1.13 -16.23 33.03
CA SER A 345 1.83 -15.45 34.05
C SER A 345 3.35 -15.63 33.91
N ALA A 346 4.14 -14.82 34.63
CA ALA A 346 5.59 -15.00 34.67
C ALA A 346 5.99 -16.39 35.21
N ALA A 347 5.23 -16.94 36.17
CA ALA A 347 5.46 -18.27 36.70
C ALA A 347 5.13 -19.35 35.66
N ASP A 348 4.03 -19.21 34.92
CA ASP A 348 3.67 -20.15 33.86
C ASP A 348 4.71 -20.16 32.74
N LYS A 349 5.20 -18.97 32.34
CA LYS A 349 6.27 -18.84 31.35
C LYS A 349 7.54 -19.57 31.78
N ALA A 350 7.96 -19.39 33.04
CA ALA A 350 9.11 -20.11 33.58
C ALA A 350 8.91 -21.63 33.58
N ALA A 351 7.73 -22.10 34.01
CA ALA A 351 7.42 -23.53 34.04
C ALA A 351 7.41 -24.16 32.63
N VAL A 352 6.79 -23.49 31.65
CA VAL A 352 6.77 -23.96 30.25
C VAL A 352 8.17 -23.95 29.64
N ALA A 353 9.01 -22.96 29.99
CA ALA A 353 10.40 -22.91 29.53
C ALA A 353 11.23 -24.09 30.07
N HIS A 354 11.03 -24.48 31.34
CA HIS A 354 11.74 -25.61 31.95
C HIS A 354 11.37 -26.96 31.33
N LEU A 355 10.08 -27.25 31.16
CA LEU A 355 9.61 -28.51 30.55
C LEU A 355 10.10 -28.72 29.11
N SER A 356 10.43 -27.62 28.44
CA SER A 356 10.95 -27.64 27.08
C SER A 356 12.48 -27.88 27.00
N HIS A 357 13.17 -27.97 28.14
CA HIS A 357 14.63 -28.11 28.26
C HIS A 357 15.10 -29.39 28.96
N ASP A 358 14.20 -30.29 29.38
CA ASP A 358 14.56 -31.55 30.05
C ASP A 358 15.21 -32.56 29.07
N ASP A 359 16.40 -32.27 28.59
CA ASP A 359 17.43 -33.24 28.20
C ASP A 359 18.54 -33.09 29.26
N ASP A 360 18.34 -33.69 30.43
CA ASP A 360 19.39 -33.75 31.46
C ASP A 360 20.41 -34.83 31.01
N ASP A 361 21.62 -34.39 30.66
CA ASP A 361 22.75 -35.17 30.11
C ASP A 361 23.31 -36.28 31.05
N ASN A 362 22.55 -36.75 32.05
CA ASN A 362 23.06 -37.63 33.12
C ASN A 362 22.53 -39.07 33.14
N ASP A 363 21.70 -39.51 32.18
CA ASP A 363 21.31 -40.93 32.09
C ASP A 363 21.78 -41.58 30.78
N GLU A 364 22.75 -42.50 30.88
CA GLU A 364 23.23 -43.37 29.79
C GLU A 364 22.19 -44.44 29.35
N GLY A 365 20.90 -44.13 29.41
CA GLY A 365 19.81 -45.00 28.99
C GLY A 365 18.62 -44.21 28.45
N GLU A 366 18.34 -44.34 27.15
CA GLU A 366 17.16 -43.83 26.45
C GLU A 366 16.76 -42.38 26.79
N SER A 367 17.43 -41.41 26.14
CA SER A 367 17.06 -39.98 26.14
C SER A 367 15.57 -39.79 25.80
N SER A 368 14.75 -39.60 26.82
CA SER A 368 13.29 -39.40 26.71
C SER A 368 12.91 -37.93 26.91
N GLY A 369 13.86 -37.02 26.74
CA GLY A 369 13.69 -35.57 26.84
C GLY A 369 13.01 -34.94 25.62
N LEU A 370 12.09 -34.02 25.88
CA LEU A 370 11.18 -33.46 24.88
C LEU A 370 11.71 -32.21 24.20
N ASN A 371 12.42 -32.39 23.09
CA ASN A 371 12.81 -31.26 22.24
C ASN A 371 11.68 -30.88 21.26
N LEU A 372 10.79 -29.96 21.69
CA LEU A 372 9.70 -29.43 20.86
C LEU A 372 10.18 -28.74 19.57
N LEU A 373 11.46 -28.35 19.46
CA LEU A 373 12.00 -27.78 18.23
C LEU A 373 12.07 -28.82 17.09
N ARG A 374 12.04 -30.12 17.41
CA ARG A 374 11.96 -31.20 16.40
C ARG A 374 10.65 -31.15 15.60
N LEU A 375 9.57 -30.59 16.17
CA LEU A 375 8.30 -30.37 15.46
C LEU A 375 8.46 -29.44 14.25
N LEU A 376 9.53 -28.63 14.19
CA LEU A 376 9.79 -27.74 13.06
C LEU A 376 10.20 -28.49 11.77
N ASP A 377 10.57 -29.77 11.86
CA ASP A 377 10.90 -30.63 10.69
C ASP A 377 9.84 -31.72 10.43
N VAL A 378 8.59 -31.50 10.87
CA VAL A 378 7.47 -32.37 10.50
C VAL A 378 7.45 -32.65 8.99
N ASP A 379 7.25 -33.90 8.60
CA ASP A 379 7.26 -34.38 7.21
C ASP A 379 8.55 -34.10 6.41
N GLY A 380 9.65 -33.73 7.08
CA GLY A 380 10.92 -33.36 6.46
C GLY A 380 10.87 -32.00 5.74
N ILE A 381 10.04 -31.07 6.22
CA ILE A 381 9.88 -29.72 5.64
C ILE A 381 11.24 -29.02 5.49
N LEU A 382 12.12 -29.09 6.48
CA LEU A 382 13.41 -28.37 6.44
C LEU A 382 14.35 -28.95 5.39
N GLY A 383 14.31 -30.26 5.17
CA GLY A 383 15.15 -30.94 4.17
C GLY A 383 14.70 -30.73 2.73
N ARG A 384 13.41 -30.44 2.49
CA ARG A 384 12.82 -30.32 1.16
C ARG A 384 12.77 -28.88 0.62
N ASN A 385 13.15 -27.89 1.43
CA ASN A 385 12.97 -26.47 1.11
C ASN A 385 14.27 -25.68 1.31
N THR A 386 14.47 -24.64 0.50
CA THR A 386 15.57 -23.70 0.70
C THR A 386 15.25 -22.72 1.84
N PRO A 387 16.25 -22.08 2.47
CA PRO A 387 16.01 -21.02 3.45
C PRO A 387 15.11 -19.91 2.91
N GLU A 388 15.25 -19.54 1.64
CA GLU A 388 14.42 -18.52 0.98
C GLU A 388 12.95 -18.95 0.84
N ALA A 389 12.70 -20.23 0.53
CA ALA A 389 11.34 -20.79 0.51
C ALA A 389 10.73 -20.77 1.92
N LEU A 390 11.49 -21.21 2.93
CA LEU A 390 11.05 -21.18 4.33
C LEU A 390 10.73 -19.76 4.82
N ARG A 391 11.48 -18.73 4.39
CA ARG A 391 11.19 -17.32 4.74
C ARG A 391 9.92 -16.80 4.06
N SER A 392 9.78 -17.05 2.76
CA SER A 392 8.72 -16.47 1.93
C SER A 392 7.36 -17.15 2.11
N GLN A 393 7.34 -18.41 2.58
CA GLN A 393 6.14 -19.20 2.82
C GLN A 393 5.99 -19.61 4.29
N ALA A 394 6.65 -18.87 5.20
CA ALA A 394 6.74 -19.21 6.62
C ALA A 394 5.36 -19.41 7.27
N ASP A 395 4.39 -18.53 7.03
CA ASP A 395 3.04 -18.67 7.60
C ASP A 395 2.40 -20.02 7.22
N GLY A 396 2.54 -20.46 5.97
CA GLY A 396 2.01 -21.74 5.49
C GLY A 396 2.72 -22.96 6.08
N PHE A 397 4.06 -22.91 6.20
CA PHE A 397 4.80 -23.98 6.87
C PHE A 397 4.47 -24.06 8.35
N LEU A 398 4.41 -22.92 9.04
CA LEU A 398 4.04 -22.85 10.45
C LEU A 398 2.61 -23.35 10.67
N GLU A 399 1.65 -22.99 9.81
CA GLU A 399 0.29 -23.52 9.90
C GLU A 399 0.25 -25.04 9.76
N ARG A 400 1.01 -25.61 8.81
CA ARG A 400 1.11 -27.07 8.66
C ARG A 400 1.72 -27.74 9.89
N ILE A 401 2.78 -27.16 10.45
CA ILE A 401 3.44 -27.68 11.67
C ILE A 401 2.45 -27.64 12.85
N LEU A 402 1.77 -26.52 13.05
CA LEU A 402 0.87 -26.30 14.19
C LEU A 402 -0.43 -27.11 14.12
N ARG A 403 -0.85 -27.54 12.92
CA ARG A 403 -1.99 -28.44 12.71
C ARG A 403 -1.58 -29.92 12.71
N ASN A 404 -0.30 -30.24 12.85
CA ASN A 404 0.12 -31.63 12.91
C ASN A 404 -0.44 -32.30 14.18
N PRO A 405 -0.98 -33.53 14.11
CA PRO A 405 -1.53 -34.23 15.28
C PRO A 405 -0.57 -34.32 16.47
N GLU A 406 0.73 -34.46 16.23
CA GLU A 406 1.75 -34.49 17.27
C GLU A 406 1.88 -33.13 17.96
N ALA A 407 1.91 -32.03 17.19
CA ALA A 407 1.95 -30.68 17.75
C ALA A 407 0.67 -30.37 18.57
N LEU A 408 -0.50 -30.78 18.06
CA LEU A 408 -1.76 -30.58 18.78
C LEU A 408 -1.82 -31.39 20.08
N PHE A 409 -1.30 -32.63 20.08
CA PHE A 409 -1.17 -33.45 21.28
C PHE A 409 -0.31 -32.77 22.35
N TRP A 410 0.88 -32.28 21.97
CA TRP A 410 1.76 -31.54 22.89
C TRP A 410 1.12 -30.25 23.41
N GLY A 411 0.37 -29.54 22.57
CA GLY A 411 -0.34 -28.34 22.97
C GLY A 411 -1.39 -28.63 24.03
N ASP A 412 -2.11 -29.74 23.90
CA ASP A 412 -3.09 -30.21 24.88
C ASP A 412 -2.43 -30.59 26.21
N LEU A 413 -1.31 -31.33 26.16
CA LEU A 413 -0.58 -31.75 27.36
C LEU A 413 -0.02 -30.57 28.15
N LEU A 414 0.62 -29.60 27.47
CA LEU A 414 1.15 -28.39 28.10
C LEU A 414 0.05 -27.56 28.78
N ALA A 415 -1.13 -27.50 28.14
CA ALA A 415 -2.27 -26.79 28.70
C ALA A 415 -2.86 -27.50 29.93
N GLN A 416 -3.01 -28.82 29.87
CA GLN A 416 -3.50 -29.64 30.98
C GLN A 416 -2.58 -29.56 32.21
N ASP A 417 -1.26 -29.58 32.00
CA ASP A 417 -0.26 -29.46 33.05
C ASP A 417 -0.34 -28.10 33.81
N ARG A 418 -0.99 -27.09 33.22
CA ARG A 418 -1.25 -25.77 33.80
C ARG A 418 -2.72 -25.53 34.15
N ASP A 419 -3.56 -26.58 34.17
CA ASP A 419 -5.00 -26.50 34.42
C ASP A 419 -5.71 -25.43 33.57
N TYR A 420 -5.25 -25.25 32.32
CA TYR A 420 -5.76 -24.19 31.45
C TYR A 420 -7.18 -24.52 30.97
N LEU A 421 -8.07 -23.54 31.14
CA LEU A 421 -9.40 -23.55 30.56
C LEU A 421 -9.42 -22.63 29.34
N GLY A 422 -9.89 -23.17 28.22
CA GLY A 422 -10.02 -22.41 26.97
C GLY A 422 -11.07 -21.30 27.05
N GLU A 423 -11.24 -20.57 25.96
CA GLU A 423 -12.20 -19.46 25.86
C GLU A 423 -13.65 -19.91 26.14
N ASN A 424 -13.97 -21.17 25.89
CA ASN A 424 -15.26 -21.79 26.19
C ASN A 424 -15.46 -22.15 27.68
N GLY A 425 -14.46 -21.90 28.53
CA GLY A 425 -14.47 -22.22 29.97
C GLY A 425 -14.26 -23.71 30.28
N THR A 426 -13.81 -24.51 29.32
CA THR A 426 -13.59 -25.95 29.48
C THR A 426 -12.15 -26.35 29.16
N SER A 427 -11.74 -27.55 29.57
CA SER A 427 -10.45 -28.14 29.19
C SER A 427 -10.44 -28.68 27.76
N HIS A 428 -11.58 -28.67 27.04
CA HIS A 428 -11.63 -29.07 25.64
C HIS A 428 -11.23 -27.90 24.75
N LEU A 429 -9.94 -27.86 24.41
CA LEU A 429 -9.34 -26.81 23.60
C LEU A 429 -9.61 -26.98 22.10
N SER A 430 -9.74 -25.86 21.42
CA SER A 430 -9.67 -25.79 19.97
C SER A 430 -8.24 -26.04 19.45
N ASP A 431 -8.11 -26.43 18.18
CA ASP A 431 -6.80 -26.58 17.54
C ASP A 431 -5.99 -25.27 17.57
N ALA A 432 -6.68 -24.12 17.49
CA ALA A 432 -6.03 -22.83 17.59
C ALA A 432 -5.41 -22.59 18.97
N GLU A 433 -6.13 -22.92 20.05
CA GLU A 433 -5.63 -22.81 21.44
C GLU A 433 -4.47 -23.78 21.70
N ARG A 434 -4.57 -25.03 21.24
CA ARG A 434 -3.47 -26.01 21.32
C ARG A 434 -2.21 -25.51 20.61
N ALA A 435 -2.37 -24.96 19.40
CA ALA A 435 -1.25 -24.38 18.65
C ALA A 435 -0.62 -23.19 19.38
N GLN A 436 -1.39 -22.37 20.11
CA GLN A 436 -0.83 -21.25 20.89
C GLN A 436 0.12 -21.72 21.98
N TRP A 437 -0.16 -22.87 22.61
CA TRP A 437 0.74 -23.47 23.62
C TRP A 437 2.07 -23.89 23.02
N ILE A 438 2.06 -24.51 21.83
CA ILE A 438 3.28 -24.86 21.09
C ILE A 438 4.08 -23.61 20.72
N ILE A 439 3.42 -22.57 20.20
CA ILE A 439 4.05 -21.30 19.87
C ILE A 439 4.72 -20.69 21.12
N ALA A 440 4.03 -20.68 22.26
CA ALA A 440 4.55 -20.15 23.51
C ALA A 440 5.77 -20.94 23.97
N ALA A 441 5.69 -22.27 23.99
CA ALA A 441 6.78 -23.14 24.39
C ALA A 441 8.03 -22.97 23.50
N ILE A 442 7.86 -22.93 22.17
CA ILE A 442 8.97 -22.68 21.25
C ILE A 442 9.61 -21.31 21.52
N LYS A 443 8.84 -20.23 21.68
CA LYS A 443 9.42 -18.90 21.93
C LYS A 443 10.13 -18.81 23.28
N LEU A 444 9.57 -19.43 24.32
CA LEU A 444 10.14 -19.44 25.67
C LEU A 444 11.47 -20.23 25.75
N GLN A 445 11.75 -21.12 24.81
CA GLN A 445 13.06 -21.79 24.69
C GLN A 445 14.19 -20.88 24.21
N PHE A 446 13.88 -19.71 23.66
CA PHE A 446 14.89 -18.73 23.22
C PHE A 446 14.88 -17.45 24.06
N ASP A 447 13.69 -17.07 24.54
CA ASP A 447 13.48 -15.82 25.27
C ASP A 447 12.50 -16.05 26.43
N PRO A 448 12.97 -16.11 27.69
CA PRO A 448 12.10 -16.30 28.85
C PRO A 448 11.12 -15.13 29.05
N ASP A 449 11.44 -13.95 28.49
CA ASP A 449 10.59 -12.75 28.55
C ASP A 449 9.65 -12.64 27.34
N ALA A 450 9.56 -13.66 26.47
CA ALA A 450 8.75 -13.64 25.26
C ALA A 450 7.31 -13.13 25.54
N PRO A 451 6.75 -12.24 24.68
CA PRO A 451 7.28 -11.79 23.39
C PRO A 451 8.39 -10.72 23.49
N GLY A 452 8.86 -10.39 24.70
CA GLY A 452 9.93 -9.44 24.94
C GLY A 452 9.51 -7.99 24.69
N ARG A 453 10.50 -7.11 24.56
CA ARG A 453 10.29 -5.72 24.13
C ARG A 453 10.09 -5.68 22.61
N LYS A 454 9.14 -4.88 22.13
CA LYS A 454 9.02 -4.58 20.69
C LYS A 454 10.34 -4.06 20.12
N GLY A 455 10.70 -4.50 18.92
CA GLY A 455 11.99 -4.23 18.32
C GLY A 455 13.15 -5.07 18.86
N SER A 456 12.91 -6.03 19.76
CA SER A 456 13.93 -6.94 20.29
C SER A 456 13.54 -8.39 20.11
N ILE A 457 14.54 -9.25 19.89
CA ILE A 457 14.38 -10.71 19.75
C ILE A 457 15.45 -11.39 20.59
N ALA A 458 15.07 -12.02 21.71
CA ALA A 458 16.00 -12.75 22.58
C ALA A 458 17.27 -11.94 22.92
N GLY A 459 17.10 -10.65 23.21
CA GLY A 459 18.17 -9.69 23.50
C GLY A 459 18.85 -9.02 22.29
N TYR A 460 18.52 -9.41 21.05
CA TYR A 460 18.98 -8.71 19.85
C TYR A 460 18.10 -7.49 19.56
N ASP A 461 18.64 -6.28 19.68
CA ASP A 461 17.94 -5.04 19.36
C ASP A 461 17.96 -4.77 17.83
N LEU A 462 16.80 -4.88 17.20
CA LEU A 462 16.63 -4.64 15.76
C LEU A 462 16.91 -3.18 15.40
N TYR A 463 16.65 -2.25 16.33
CA TYR A 463 16.68 -0.81 16.08
C TYR A 463 17.92 -0.08 16.63
N GLN A 464 18.95 -0.85 17.00
CA GLN A 464 20.23 -0.29 17.39
C GLN A 464 20.88 0.56 16.28
N PRO A 465 21.65 1.62 16.63
CA PRO A 465 22.32 2.48 15.64
C PRO A 465 23.19 1.74 14.62
N GLY A 466 23.77 0.60 14.99
CA GLY A 466 24.57 -0.25 14.09
C GLY A 466 23.79 -0.85 12.92
N ASN A 467 22.46 -0.95 13.03
CA ASN A 467 21.60 -1.42 11.95
C ASN A 467 21.15 -0.32 10.98
N SER A 468 21.38 0.96 11.34
CA SER A 468 21.05 2.11 10.49
C SER A 468 21.83 2.06 9.17
N GLY A 469 21.11 2.16 8.05
CA GLY A 469 21.64 2.07 6.69
C GLY A 469 21.76 0.64 6.13
N ARG A 470 21.41 -0.39 6.90
CA ARG A 470 21.37 -1.80 6.44
C ARG A 470 20.00 -2.17 5.89
N THR A 471 19.94 -3.26 5.11
CA THR A 471 18.68 -3.81 4.60
C THR A 471 17.96 -4.67 5.64
N LEU A 472 16.63 -4.80 5.48
CA LEU A 472 15.83 -5.74 6.28
C LEU A 472 16.34 -7.18 6.14
N ALA A 473 16.81 -7.57 4.94
CA ALA A 473 17.31 -8.93 4.67
C ALA A 473 18.62 -9.21 5.42
N GLU A 474 19.55 -8.25 5.49
CA GLU A 474 20.79 -8.40 6.26
C GLU A 474 20.50 -8.54 7.75
N VAL A 475 19.66 -7.67 8.30
CA VAL A 475 19.32 -7.72 9.74
C VAL A 475 18.53 -8.99 10.06
N ARG A 476 17.63 -9.46 9.18
CA ARG A 476 16.94 -10.74 9.38
C ARG A 476 17.92 -11.93 9.41
N ARG A 477 18.95 -11.94 8.57
CA ARG A 477 19.99 -12.99 8.61
C ARG A 477 20.78 -12.96 9.92
N ASP A 478 21.05 -11.77 10.45
CA ASP A 478 21.71 -11.65 11.77
C ASP A 478 20.82 -12.18 12.89
N VAL A 479 19.52 -11.91 12.85
CA VAL A 479 18.54 -12.48 13.79
C VAL A 479 18.52 -14.01 13.68
N GLU A 480 18.48 -14.57 12.47
CA GLU A 480 18.54 -16.03 12.27
C GLU A 480 19.82 -16.64 12.82
N ASN A 481 20.97 -15.96 12.65
CA ASN A 481 22.25 -16.41 13.21
C ASN A 481 22.29 -16.27 14.73
N HIS A 482 21.71 -15.20 15.29
CA HIS A 482 21.57 -14.99 16.72
C HIS A 482 20.73 -16.10 17.37
N LEU A 483 19.60 -16.47 16.76
CA LEU A 483 18.73 -17.55 17.27
C LEU A 483 19.43 -18.92 17.27
N LYS A 484 20.24 -19.24 16.24
CA LYS A 484 21.08 -20.45 16.22
C LYS A 484 22.10 -20.50 17.35
N GLN A 485 22.66 -19.34 17.71
CA GLN A 485 23.61 -19.23 18.81
C GLN A 485 22.92 -19.28 20.18
N LYS A 486 21.66 -18.82 20.25
CA LYS A 486 20.89 -18.77 21.50
C LYS A 486 20.44 -20.13 22.00
N ASN A 487 20.12 -21.07 21.11
CA ASN A 487 19.75 -22.42 21.49
C ASN A 487 20.41 -23.44 20.55
N SER A 488 21.35 -24.21 21.10
CA SER A 488 22.12 -25.22 20.36
C SER A 488 21.30 -26.41 19.87
N LEU A 489 20.11 -26.64 20.43
CA LEU A 489 19.18 -27.69 20.05
C LEU A 489 18.38 -27.36 18.77
N LEU A 490 18.44 -26.11 18.30
CA LEU A 490 17.77 -25.68 17.08
C LEU A 490 18.48 -26.25 15.84
N ASP A 491 17.77 -27.00 14.99
CA ASP A 491 18.25 -27.30 13.63
C ASP A 491 18.51 -25.97 12.90
N PRO A 492 19.73 -25.69 12.42
CA PRO A 492 20.06 -24.44 11.75
C PRO A 492 19.16 -24.10 10.55
N ARG A 493 18.55 -25.12 9.91
CA ARG A 493 17.60 -24.96 8.80
C ARG A 493 16.24 -24.44 9.25
N ALA A 494 15.87 -24.62 10.53
CA ALA A 494 14.62 -24.11 11.10
C ALA A 494 14.69 -22.63 11.51
N ALA A 495 15.89 -22.03 11.56
CA ALA A 495 16.07 -20.64 11.97
C ALA A 495 15.16 -19.62 11.24
N PRO A 496 14.89 -19.74 9.90
CA PRO A 496 13.96 -18.86 9.21
C PRO A 496 12.52 -18.86 9.79
N LEU A 497 12.04 -20.03 10.23
CA LEU A 497 10.69 -20.20 10.79
C LEU A 497 10.62 -19.63 12.21
N VAL A 498 11.63 -19.89 13.04
CA VAL A 498 11.71 -19.31 14.40
C VAL A 498 11.86 -17.79 14.33
N ALA A 499 12.71 -17.28 13.43
CA ALA A 499 12.83 -15.84 13.19
C ALA A 499 11.49 -15.22 12.77
N HIS A 500 10.69 -15.91 11.95
CA HIS A 500 9.36 -15.45 11.57
C HIS A 500 8.41 -15.31 12.78
N LEU A 501 8.38 -16.31 13.68
CA LEU A 501 7.57 -16.28 14.92
C LEU A 501 7.90 -15.09 15.82
N PHE A 502 9.19 -14.73 15.92
CA PHE A 502 9.64 -13.59 16.72
C PHE A 502 9.41 -12.25 16.02
N LEU A 503 9.76 -12.13 14.73
CA LEU A 503 9.57 -10.91 13.95
C LEU A 503 8.08 -10.53 13.88
N ALA A 504 7.18 -11.50 13.79
CA ALA A 504 5.74 -11.24 13.74
C ALA A 504 5.24 -10.42 14.94
N SER A 505 5.80 -10.61 16.13
CA SER A 505 5.46 -9.81 17.31
C SER A 505 6.36 -8.60 17.48
N ALA A 506 7.67 -8.74 17.24
CA ALA A 506 8.65 -7.72 17.57
C ALA A 506 8.76 -6.60 16.51
N ALA A 507 8.67 -6.96 15.23
CA ALA A 507 8.90 -6.08 14.08
C ALA A 507 8.22 -6.61 12.80
N PRO A 508 6.88 -6.58 12.73
CA PRO A 508 6.11 -7.14 11.61
C PRO A 508 6.48 -6.53 10.24
N GLU A 509 7.08 -5.34 10.18
CA GLU A 509 7.57 -4.74 8.93
C GLU A 509 8.64 -5.55 8.20
N PHE A 510 9.37 -6.43 8.91
CA PHE A 510 10.31 -7.36 8.29
C PHE A 510 9.61 -8.49 7.52
N LEU A 511 8.30 -8.63 7.70
CA LEU A 511 7.49 -9.71 7.14
C LEU A 511 6.55 -9.23 6.04
N VAL A 512 6.60 -7.94 5.66
CA VAL A 512 5.79 -7.38 4.56
C VAL A 512 6.31 -7.90 3.21
N PRO A 513 5.49 -8.63 2.43
CA PRO A 513 5.86 -9.14 1.12
C PRO A 513 6.20 -8.03 0.12
N GLY A 514 7.20 -8.30 -0.74
CA GLY A 514 7.57 -7.39 -1.82
C GLY A 514 8.25 -6.09 -1.38
N THR A 515 8.74 -6.01 -0.14
CA THR A 515 9.50 -4.86 0.33
C THR A 515 10.77 -4.67 -0.52
N PRO A 516 11.04 -3.43 -1.02
CA PRO A 516 12.20 -3.19 -1.88
C PRO A 516 13.51 -3.56 -1.19
N ALA A 517 14.38 -4.31 -1.89
CA ALA A 517 15.72 -4.67 -1.40
C ALA A 517 16.64 -3.44 -1.18
N THR A 518 16.25 -2.29 -1.75
CA THR A 518 16.94 -1.00 -1.57
C THR A 518 16.52 -0.26 -0.30
N LEU A 519 15.43 -0.66 0.36
CA LEU A 519 14.99 -0.02 1.61
C LEU A 519 16.05 -0.16 2.70
N ARG A 520 16.36 0.94 3.37
CA ARG A 520 17.37 1.01 4.43
C ARG A 520 16.73 1.29 5.78
N ILE A 521 17.04 0.47 6.77
CA ILE A 521 16.62 0.68 8.16
C ILE A 521 17.15 2.04 8.63
N GLY A 522 16.31 2.83 9.29
CA GLY A 522 16.66 4.18 9.74
C GLY A 522 16.50 5.30 8.70
N SER A 523 16.04 4.99 7.47
CA SER A 523 15.60 6.02 6.52
C SER A 523 14.17 6.49 6.83
N THR A 524 13.75 7.61 6.24
CA THR A 524 12.36 8.08 6.38
C THR A 524 11.37 7.10 5.73
N GLU A 525 11.72 6.46 4.61
CA GLU A 525 10.87 5.43 3.98
C GLU A 525 10.68 4.21 4.88
N TRP A 526 11.70 3.85 5.67
CA TRP A 526 11.56 2.78 6.66
C TRP A 526 10.65 3.20 7.82
N ALA A 527 10.74 4.45 8.27
CA ALA A 527 9.81 4.99 9.26
C ALA A 527 8.36 4.96 8.74
N ASP A 528 8.13 5.37 7.49
CA ASP A 528 6.83 5.30 6.83
C ASP A 528 6.29 3.87 6.77
N LEU A 529 7.15 2.88 6.45
CA LEU A 529 6.79 1.47 6.45
C LEU A 529 6.35 1.01 7.86
N ARG A 530 7.10 1.35 8.91
CA ARG A 530 6.77 0.97 10.28
C ARG A 530 5.47 1.59 10.77
N LEU A 531 5.24 2.86 10.45
CA LEU A 531 3.99 3.53 10.75
C LEU A 531 2.82 2.85 10.02
N ALA A 532 2.96 2.60 8.72
CA ALA A 532 1.95 1.92 7.92
C ALA A 532 1.61 0.51 8.43
N VAL A 533 2.63 -0.27 8.82
CA VAL A 533 2.43 -1.59 9.42
C VAL A 533 1.72 -1.46 10.76
N THR A 534 2.09 -0.48 11.59
CA THR A 534 1.41 -0.22 12.86
C THR A 534 -0.08 0.12 12.63
N LEU A 535 -0.39 0.92 11.61
CA LEU A 535 -1.76 1.23 11.22
C LEU A 535 -2.53 -0.02 10.81
N ALA A 536 -1.95 -0.84 9.93
CA ALA A 536 -2.55 -2.10 9.49
C ALA A 536 -2.86 -3.00 10.69
N GLU A 537 -1.87 -3.28 11.54
CA GLU A 537 -1.97 -4.19 12.69
C GLU A 537 -2.99 -3.69 13.73
N ARG A 538 -3.08 -2.38 13.95
CA ARG A 538 -4.03 -1.77 14.91
C ARG A 538 -5.47 -1.77 14.40
N GLN A 539 -5.67 -1.57 13.10
CA GLN A 539 -7.01 -1.48 12.50
C GLN A 539 -7.55 -2.83 12.03
N GLY A 540 -6.71 -3.67 11.43
CA GLY A 540 -7.06 -4.98 10.84
C GLY A 540 -6.83 -6.17 11.77
N GLY A 541 -6.13 -5.97 12.90
CA GLY A 541 -5.77 -7.02 13.83
C GLY A 541 -4.35 -7.56 13.60
N ALA A 542 -3.83 -8.25 14.62
CA ALA A 542 -2.45 -8.70 14.64
C ALA A 542 -2.14 -9.67 13.48
N GLY A 543 -1.03 -9.45 12.77
CA GLY A 543 -0.55 -10.24 11.66
C GLY A 543 -1.15 -9.91 10.29
N CYS A 544 -2.13 -9.00 10.20
CA CYS A 544 -2.79 -8.67 8.93
C CYS A 544 -1.81 -8.07 7.89
N SER A 545 -0.77 -7.35 8.36
CA SER A 545 0.19 -6.68 7.49
C SER A 545 1.00 -7.66 6.62
N ARG A 546 1.12 -8.93 7.04
CA ARG A 546 1.87 -9.98 6.33
C ARG A 546 1.21 -10.42 5.02
N SER A 547 -0.09 -10.18 4.86
CA SER A 547 -0.82 -10.51 3.62
C SER A 547 -0.88 -9.35 2.63
N MET A 548 -0.34 -8.18 2.99
CA MET A 548 -0.38 -6.96 2.19
C MET A 548 0.97 -6.73 1.54
N SER A 549 0.99 -6.46 0.23
CA SER A 549 2.20 -6.04 -0.47
C SER A 549 2.72 -4.70 0.08
N TYR A 550 4.02 -4.42 -0.16
CA TYR A 550 4.62 -3.13 0.18
C TYR A 550 3.82 -1.91 -0.33
N GLN A 551 3.24 -1.99 -1.53
CA GLN A 551 2.44 -0.91 -2.10
C GLN A 551 1.12 -0.71 -1.35
N GLU A 552 0.43 -1.80 -1.00
CA GLU A 552 -0.81 -1.75 -0.21
C GLU A 552 -0.54 -1.22 1.21
N ILE A 553 0.57 -1.63 1.83
CA ILE A 553 0.98 -1.13 3.15
C ILE A 553 1.30 0.37 3.08
N ILE A 554 2.18 0.82 2.20
CA ILE A 554 2.55 2.25 2.12
C ILE A 554 1.37 3.13 1.70
N ALA A 555 0.33 2.58 1.06
CA ALA A 555 -0.89 3.34 0.83
C ALA A 555 -1.58 3.77 2.15
N LEU A 556 -1.44 2.98 3.23
CA LEU A 556 -2.02 3.30 4.54
C LEU A 556 -1.33 4.48 5.23
N SER A 557 -0.02 4.68 5.06
CA SER A 557 0.67 5.86 5.61
C SER A 557 0.30 7.16 4.90
N ARG A 558 -0.46 7.08 3.80
CA ARG A 558 -0.98 8.24 3.06
C ARG A 558 -2.44 8.54 3.40
N LEU A 559 -2.98 7.91 4.44
CA LEU A 559 -4.30 8.23 4.97
C LEU A 559 -4.14 9.39 5.94
N ASP A 560 -4.70 10.54 5.58
CA ASP A 560 -4.77 11.67 6.49
C ASP A 560 -5.90 11.45 7.48
N PRO A 561 -5.75 11.86 8.75
CA PRO A 561 -6.82 11.74 9.75
C PRO A 561 -8.08 12.46 9.29
N ARG A 562 -9.23 11.85 9.57
CA ARG A 562 -10.56 12.38 9.20
C ARG A 562 -11.10 13.34 10.27
N THR A 563 -10.66 13.16 11.51
CA THR A 563 -11.03 14.02 12.64
C THR A 563 -9.79 14.37 13.49
N PRO A 564 -9.84 15.45 14.29
CA PRO A 564 -8.76 15.79 15.22
C PRO A 564 -8.48 14.71 16.27
N GLU A 565 -9.51 13.99 16.72
CA GLU A 565 -9.37 12.88 17.68
C GLU A 565 -8.63 11.70 17.04
N GLU A 566 -8.94 11.39 15.78
CA GLU A 566 -8.21 10.38 15.02
C GLU A 566 -6.75 10.81 14.81
N ALA A 567 -6.49 12.09 14.52
CA ALA A 567 -5.12 12.60 14.39
C ALA A 567 -4.28 12.30 15.64
N ALA A 568 -4.81 12.56 16.85
CA ALA A 568 -4.12 12.25 18.10
C ALA A 568 -3.85 10.75 18.27
N VAL A 569 -4.74 9.87 17.81
CA VAL A 569 -4.52 8.41 17.85
C VAL A 569 -3.43 7.99 16.85
N LEU A 570 -3.45 8.53 15.63
CA LEU A 570 -2.44 8.23 14.60
C LEU A 570 -1.06 8.76 15.01
N ASP A 571 -0.97 9.95 15.59
CA ASP A 571 0.28 10.51 16.12
C ASP A 571 0.88 9.58 17.17
N ASN A 572 0.06 9.06 18.09
CA ASN A 572 0.50 8.10 19.12
C ASN A 572 1.07 6.80 18.51
N TYR A 573 0.59 6.36 17.34
CA TYR A 573 1.15 5.19 16.66
C TYR A 573 2.55 5.47 16.08
N GLY A 574 2.88 6.73 15.78
CA GLY A 574 4.16 7.14 15.21
C GLY A 574 5.26 7.42 16.24
N VAL A 575 4.94 7.59 17.53
CA VAL A 575 5.90 8.02 18.56
C VAL A 575 7.12 7.09 18.64
N ASP A 576 6.92 5.79 18.83
CA ASP A 576 8.02 4.82 18.93
C ASP A 576 8.86 4.79 17.65
N VAL A 577 8.22 4.90 16.49
CA VAL A 577 8.88 4.89 15.18
C VAL A 577 9.78 6.11 15.01
N LEU A 578 9.29 7.30 15.36
CA LEU A 578 10.06 8.54 15.30
C LEU A 578 11.23 8.52 16.29
N LEU A 579 11.03 7.94 17.47
CA LEU A 579 12.08 7.83 18.48
C LEU A 579 13.21 6.87 18.04
N ASP A 580 12.84 5.69 17.53
CA ASP A 580 13.82 4.74 16.98
C ASP A 580 14.54 5.34 15.75
N TRP A 581 13.82 6.08 14.89
CA TRP A 581 14.41 6.80 13.77
C TRP A 581 15.42 7.85 14.25
N GLY A 582 15.06 8.67 15.25
CA GLY A 582 15.95 9.69 15.81
C GLY A 582 17.22 9.09 16.43
N LEU A 583 17.09 7.97 17.15
CA LEU A 583 18.22 7.20 17.66
C LEU A 583 19.12 6.69 16.52
N MET A 584 18.55 6.12 15.45
CA MET A 584 19.30 5.62 14.29
C MET A 584 19.97 6.71 13.46
N ARG A 585 19.41 7.92 13.47
CA ARG A 585 20.01 9.13 12.90
C ARG A 585 21.09 9.74 13.79
N GLY A 586 21.24 9.25 15.03
CA GLY A 586 22.23 9.74 15.98
C GLY A 586 21.88 11.10 16.58
N LEU A 587 20.59 11.47 16.63
CA LEU A 587 20.14 12.73 17.24
C LEU A 587 20.33 12.73 18.76
N TYR A 588 20.28 11.55 19.36
CA TYR A 588 20.51 11.31 20.78
C TYR A 588 21.03 9.90 21.00
N ALA A 589 21.68 9.68 22.14
CA ALA A 589 22.09 8.36 22.57
C ALA A 589 20.89 7.58 23.14
N LYS A 590 20.97 6.24 23.11
CA LYS A 590 19.97 5.37 23.73
C LYS A 590 19.95 5.62 25.25
N PRO A 591 18.80 5.98 25.86
CA PRO A 591 18.71 6.18 27.30
C PRO A 591 19.06 4.91 28.07
N ALA A 592 19.80 5.03 29.18
CA ALA A 592 20.27 3.89 29.97
C ALA A 592 19.13 3.09 30.63
N ASP A 593 17.99 3.73 30.88
CA ASP A 593 16.78 3.13 31.44
C ASP A 593 15.72 2.79 30.37
N ASP A 594 16.09 2.91 29.09
CA ASP A 594 15.20 2.75 27.93
C ASP A 594 13.99 3.71 27.91
N ARG A 595 14.07 4.85 28.61
CA ARG A 595 12.98 5.84 28.64
C ARG A 595 13.33 7.06 27.80
N TYR A 596 12.65 7.20 26.67
CA TYR A 596 12.71 8.43 25.89
C TYR A 596 11.97 9.57 26.61
N THR A 597 12.41 10.80 26.41
CA THR A 597 11.87 12.00 27.04
C THR A 597 11.11 12.85 26.02
N PRO A 598 10.28 13.82 26.45
CA PRO A 598 9.63 14.76 25.54
C PRO A 598 10.64 15.52 24.66
N GLU A 599 11.84 15.80 25.16
CA GLU A 599 12.90 16.46 24.40
C GLU A 599 13.40 15.58 23.25
N HIS A 600 13.59 14.27 23.48
CA HIS A 600 13.94 13.32 22.41
C HIS A 600 12.87 13.30 21.31
N TYR A 601 11.59 13.33 21.70
CA TYR A 601 10.48 13.39 20.75
C TYR A 601 10.48 14.69 19.93
N GLN A 602 10.69 15.84 20.57
CA GLN A 602 10.78 17.14 19.90
C GLN A 602 11.97 17.19 18.92
N GLN A 603 13.13 16.69 19.32
CA GLN A 603 14.31 16.60 18.46
C GLN A 603 14.07 15.72 17.24
N ALA A 604 13.49 14.53 17.44
CA ALA A 604 13.17 13.61 16.35
C ALA A 604 12.15 14.23 15.38
N THR A 605 11.07 14.82 15.90
CA THR A 605 10.02 15.46 15.09
C THR A 605 10.57 16.62 14.27
N ALA A 606 11.35 17.50 14.89
CA ALA A 606 11.95 18.64 14.20
C ALA A 606 12.90 18.19 13.08
N ALA A 607 13.75 17.19 13.34
CA ALA A 607 14.68 16.66 12.35
C ALA A 607 13.95 15.93 11.21
N PHE A 608 12.92 15.15 11.53
CA PHE A 608 12.13 14.41 10.53
C PHE A 608 11.41 15.38 9.58
N ASN A 609 10.77 16.41 10.14
CA ASN A 609 10.11 17.46 9.36
C ASN A 609 11.12 18.26 8.53
N ALA A 610 12.29 18.58 9.08
CA ALA A 610 13.35 19.25 8.34
C ALA A 610 13.83 18.43 7.14
N GLU A 611 14.03 17.11 7.30
CA GLU A 611 14.39 16.21 6.18
C GLU A 611 13.29 16.21 5.10
N ARG A 612 12.01 16.15 5.50
CA ARG A 612 10.88 16.19 4.57
C ARG A 612 10.81 17.52 3.79
N THR A 613 10.94 18.65 4.48
CA THR A 613 10.92 19.98 3.84
C THR A 613 12.11 20.14 2.87
N GLN A 614 13.30 19.69 3.26
CA GLN A 614 14.46 19.73 2.38
C GLN A 614 14.27 18.86 1.13
N MET A 615 13.62 17.70 1.25
CA MET A 615 13.33 16.84 0.11
C MET A 615 12.30 17.44 -0.86
N LEU A 616 11.26 18.11 -0.34
CA LEU A 616 10.33 18.87 -1.18
C LEU A 616 11.03 20.03 -1.90
N GLN A 617 11.88 20.77 -1.18
CA GLN A 617 12.70 21.82 -1.79
C GLN A 617 13.63 21.26 -2.88
N ALA A 618 14.27 20.11 -2.65
CA ALA A 618 15.11 19.47 -3.65
C ALA A 618 14.30 19.08 -4.89
N LEU A 619 13.09 18.54 -4.72
CA LEU A 619 12.20 18.23 -5.83
C LEU A 619 11.85 19.48 -6.64
N GLU A 620 11.47 20.57 -5.99
CA GLU A 620 11.18 21.85 -6.65
C GLU A 620 12.40 22.35 -7.45
N LEU A 621 13.58 22.38 -6.84
CA LEU A 621 14.81 22.85 -7.48
C LEU A 621 15.23 21.98 -8.67
N LEU A 622 15.07 20.66 -8.57
CA LEU A 622 15.45 19.70 -9.62
C LEU A 622 14.41 19.62 -10.75
N SER A 623 13.15 19.95 -10.46
CA SER A 623 12.06 19.97 -11.45
C SER A 623 12.00 21.27 -12.25
N ALA A 624 12.76 22.30 -11.85
CA ALA A 624 12.84 23.56 -12.57
C ALA A 624 13.25 23.34 -14.04
N ALA A 625 12.50 23.92 -14.97
CA ALA A 625 12.84 23.85 -16.39
C ALA A 625 14.13 24.62 -16.70
N MET A 626 14.93 24.09 -17.62
CA MET A 626 16.11 24.81 -18.12
C MET A 626 15.64 26.09 -18.84
N PRO A 627 16.14 27.28 -18.45
CA PRO A 627 15.71 28.52 -19.08
C PRO A 627 16.17 28.57 -20.54
N THR A 628 15.25 28.89 -21.45
CA THR A 628 15.58 29.11 -22.85
C THR A 628 15.55 30.61 -23.19
N ARG A 629 16.30 30.98 -24.23
CA ARG A 629 16.28 32.35 -24.75
C ARG A 629 14.89 32.76 -25.21
N GLU A 630 14.13 31.81 -25.76
CA GLU A 630 12.77 32.04 -26.24
C GLU A 630 11.80 32.32 -25.08
N ASP A 631 11.84 31.52 -24.02
CA ASP A 631 10.98 31.70 -22.85
C ASP A 631 11.21 33.08 -22.19
N LEU A 632 12.47 33.48 -22.04
CA LEU A 632 12.83 34.80 -21.52
C LEU A 632 12.37 35.95 -22.42
N ALA A 633 12.50 35.77 -23.74
CA ALA A 633 12.01 36.76 -24.70
C ALA A 633 10.49 36.92 -24.63
N ILE A 634 9.76 35.80 -24.60
CA ILE A 634 8.29 35.81 -24.50
C ILE A 634 7.84 36.41 -23.18
N ALA A 635 8.42 35.99 -22.05
CA ALA A 635 8.05 36.49 -20.73
C ALA A 635 8.25 38.01 -20.61
N ASN A 636 9.30 38.56 -21.22
CA ASN A 636 9.52 40.01 -21.24
C ASN A 636 8.63 40.74 -22.25
N LEU A 637 8.37 40.14 -23.43
CA LEU A 637 7.40 40.69 -24.38
C LEU A 637 5.98 40.73 -23.80
N GLN A 638 5.56 39.72 -23.04
CA GLN A 638 4.23 39.69 -22.40
C GLN A 638 3.98 40.90 -21.48
N LYS A 639 5.02 41.42 -20.83
CA LYS A 639 4.93 42.63 -20.00
C LYS A 639 4.59 43.87 -20.84
N GLU A 640 5.15 43.97 -22.05
CA GLU A 640 4.89 45.07 -22.99
C GLU A 640 3.64 44.86 -23.85
N PHE A 641 3.09 43.65 -23.88
CA PHE A 641 1.86 43.29 -24.61
C PHE A 641 0.79 42.70 -23.66
N PRO A 642 0.34 43.46 -22.63
CA PRO A 642 -0.65 42.99 -21.66
C PRO A 642 -1.98 42.72 -22.37
N GLY A 643 -2.38 41.44 -22.43
CA GLY A 643 -3.57 40.98 -23.17
C GLY A 643 -3.27 40.01 -24.31
N PHE A 644 -1.99 39.83 -24.69
CA PHE A 644 -1.58 38.79 -25.62
C PHE A 644 -1.11 37.54 -24.86
N SER A 645 -1.64 36.38 -25.24
CA SER A 645 -1.10 35.08 -24.82
C SER A 645 0.27 34.81 -25.45
N ALA A 646 1.03 33.87 -24.88
CA ALA A 646 2.33 33.46 -25.44
C ALA A 646 2.21 33.04 -26.91
N GLN A 647 1.14 32.34 -27.28
CA GLN A 647 0.90 31.93 -28.67
C GLN A 647 0.62 33.12 -29.60
N GLN A 648 -0.12 34.12 -29.12
CA GLN A 648 -0.38 35.33 -29.89
C GLN A 648 0.89 36.16 -30.07
N ILE A 649 1.78 36.22 -29.07
CA ILE A 649 3.09 36.87 -29.20
C ILE A 649 3.98 36.15 -30.21
N LYS A 650 4.01 34.81 -30.20
CA LYS A 650 4.73 34.02 -31.20
C LYS A 650 4.24 34.28 -32.63
N ALA A 651 2.97 34.66 -32.79
CA ALA A 651 2.39 35.00 -34.09
C ALA A 651 2.68 36.43 -34.57
N LEU A 652 3.19 37.31 -33.70
CA LEU A 652 3.56 38.69 -34.06
C LEU A 652 4.82 38.72 -34.92
N ARG A 653 4.83 39.64 -35.89
CA ARG A 653 5.94 39.83 -36.81
C ARG A 653 6.42 41.27 -36.80
N VAL A 654 7.65 41.48 -37.22
CA VAL A 654 8.22 42.81 -37.44
C VAL A 654 8.64 42.94 -38.88
N TYR A 655 8.46 44.14 -39.42
CA TYR A 655 8.78 44.48 -40.80
C TYR A 655 9.63 45.74 -40.86
N ILE A 656 10.57 45.82 -41.80
CA ILE A 656 11.45 46.99 -41.92
C ILE A 656 10.67 48.17 -42.47
N ALA A 657 10.50 49.20 -41.65
CA ALA A 657 9.63 50.33 -41.96
C ALA A 657 10.17 51.17 -43.14
N ASP A 658 11.45 51.54 -43.08
CA ASP A 658 12.07 52.39 -44.10
C ASP A 658 12.21 51.68 -45.46
N PRO A 659 11.56 52.18 -46.53
CA PRO A 659 11.71 51.66 -47.89
C PRO A 659 13.15 51.72 -48.42
N GLN A 660 13.94 52.72 -48.04
CA GLN A 660 15.32 52.84 -48.54
C GLN A 660 16.23 51.78 -47.94
N THR A 661 16.10 51.53 -46.63
CA THR A 661 16.79 50.44 -45.95
C THR A 661 16.46 49.10 -46.61
N ARG A 662 15.18 48.82 -46.91
CA ARG A 662 14.77 47.60 -47.64
C ARG A 662 15.37 47.45 -49.03
N ARG A 663 15.65 48.55 -49.73
CA ARG A 663 16.27 48.55 -51.06
C ARG A 663 17.77 48.28 -51.01
N LYS A 664 18.43 48.64 -49.91
CA LYS A 664 19.88 48.47 -49.69
C LYS A 664 20.27 47.10 -49.12
N MET A 665 19.30 46.35 -48.59
CA MET A 665 19.53 45.02 -48.02
C MET A 665 19.75 43.96 -49.09
N SER A 666 20.48 42.90 -48.70
CA SER A 666 20.65 41.70 -49.51
C SER A 666 19.29 41.05 -49.80
N HIS A 667 19.15 40.46 -50.99
CA HIS A 667 17.96 39.70 -51.36
C HIS A 667 17.76 38.43 -50.52
N LEU A 668 18.81 37.97 -49.83
CA LEU A 668 18.78 36.84 -48.90
C LEU A 668 18.32 37.23 -47.49
N GLU A 669 18.31 38.52 -47.14
CA GLU A 669 17.85 38.97 -45.83
C GLU A 669 16.33 39.14 -45.79
N PRO A 670 15.64 38.49 -44.84
CA PRO A 670 14.20 38.60 -44.73
C PRO A 670 13.79 40.00 -44.26
N LYS A 671 12.93 40.66 -45.03
CA LYS A 671 12.36 41.98 -44.70
C LYS A 671 11.32 41.90 -43.57
N MET A 672 10.80 40.70 -43.30
CA MET A 672 9.82 40.38 -42.28
C MET A 672 10.37 39.25 -41.40
N ARG A 673 10.33 39.40 -40.08
CA ARG A 673 10.81 38.40 -39.11
C ARG A 673 9.80 38.19 -37.99
N SER A 674 9.96 37.11 -37.24
CA SER A 674 9.23 36.94 -35.97
C SER A 674 9.65 38.05 -34.98
N LEU A 675 8.68 38.63 -34.26
CA LEU A 675 8.98 39.60 -33.20
C LEU A 675 9.89 38.97 -32.13
N VAL A 676 9.55 37.75 -31.73
CA VAL A 676 10.28 37.01 -30.68
C VAL A 676 11.71 36.73 -31.10
N GLU A 677 11.92 36.21 -32.30
CA GLU A 677 13.27 35.90 -32.82
C GLU A 677 14.13 37.16 -32.95
N THR A 678 13.55 38.24 -33.49
CA THR A 678 14.26 39.52 -33.68
C THR A 678 14.66 40.14 -32.33
N TYR A 679 13.84 39.95 -31.30
CA TYR A 679 14.19 40.36 -29.94
C TYR A 679 15.27 39.46 -29.33
N MET A 680 15.16 38.13 -29.47
CA MET A 680 16.15 37.17 -28.97
C MET A 680 17.57 37.41 -29.54
N THR A 681 17.68 37.81 -30.81
CA THR A 681 18.96 38.09 -31.47
C THR A 681 19.49 39.50 -31.19
N GLY A 682 18.76 40.33 -30.45
CA GLY A 682 19.11 41.73 -30.19
C GLY A 682 18.93 42.66 -31.40
N ASP A 683 18.35 42.17 -32.50
CA ASP A 683 18.16 42.94 -33.73
C ASP A 683 16.96 43.90 -33.65
N LEU A 684 16.09 43.73 -32.64
CA LEU A 684 14.91 44.55 -32.41
C LEU A 684 15.33 45.94 -31.88
N THR A 685 15.71 46.81 -32.81
CA THR A 685 16.27 48.13 -32.57
C THR A 685 15.27 49.23 -32.91
N LYS A 686 15.43 50.38 -32.25
CA LYS A 686 14.55 51.55 -32.48
C LYS A 686 14.66 52.06 -33.91
N ASP A 687 13.57 52.64 -34.40
CA ASP A 687 13.44 53.32 -35.70
C ASP A 687 13.61 52.44 -36.95
N ARG A 688 13.83 51.13 -36.77
CA ARG A 688 14.03 50.17 -37.87
C ARG A 688 12.76 49.39 -38.22
N TRP A 689 12.00 49.01 -37.20
CA TRP A 689 10.92 48.02 -37.31
C TRP A 689 9.55 48.64 -37.10
N MET A 690 8.57 48.18 -37.86
CA MET A 690 7.15 48.31 -37.56
C MET A 690 6.59 46.94 -37.14
N LEU A 691 5.63 46.94 -36.22
CA LEU A 691 4.94 45.75 -35.74
C LEU A 691 3.78 45.37 -36.68
N LEU A 692 3.64 44.08 -36.95
CA LEU A 692 2.52 43.50 -37.70
C LEU A 692 1.78 42.49 -36.84
N GLY A 693 0.45 42.61 -36.81
CA GLY A 693 -0.44 41.65 -36.18
C GLY A 693 -0.46 40.29 -36.89
N PRO A 694 -1.11 39.27 -36.30
CA PRO A 694 -1.21 37.95 -36.90
C PRO A 694 -1.91 38.00 -38.27
N GLY A 695 -1.21 37.64 -39.33
CA GLY A 695 -1.73 37.65 -40.71
C GLY A 695 -1.83 39.04 -41.36
N GLU A 696 -1.30 40.09 -40.72
CA GLU A 696 -1.29 41.45 -41.28
C GLU A 696 -0.15 41.60 -42.30
N ASP A 697 -0.48 42.13 -43.48
CA ASP A 697 0.49 42.47 -44.52
C ASP A 697 1.04 43.88 -44.34
N ALA A 698 2.33 44.07 -44.64
CA ALA A 698 2.93 45.39 -44.63
C ALA A 698 2.29 46.32 -45.67
N PRO A 699 2.08 47.62 -45.36
CA PRO A 699 1.53 48.58 -46.31
C PRO A 699 2.34 48.60 -47.62
N GLN A 700 1.65 48.46 -48.75
CA GLN A 700 2.25 48.52 -50.07
C GLN A 700 1.81 49.77 -50.83
N PRO A 701 2.73 50.43 -51.56
CA PRO A 701 2.36 51.52 -52.46
C PRO A 701 1.46 51.00 -53.58
N ALA A 702 0.65 51.88 -54.18
CA ALA A 702 -0.23 51.51 -55.28
C ALA A 702 0.55 50.87 -56.44
N ARG A 703 -0.02 49.88 -57.12
CA ARG A 703 0.64 49.26 -58.28
C ARG A 703 0.91 50.29 -59.37
N LYS A 704 2.09 50.22 -59.98
CA LYS A 704 2.41 51.02 -61.17
C LYS A 704 1.38 50.75 -62.26
N LYS A 705 0.74 51.81 -62.75
CA LYS A 705 -0.20 51.72 -63.88
C LYS A 705 0.50 51.52 -65.22
N THR A 706 1.77 51.96 -65.34
CA THR A 706 2.61 51.77 -66.53
C THR A 706 4.10 51.61 -66.12
N PRO A 707 4.95 50.97 -66.96
CA PRO A 707 6.38 50.79 -66.69
C PRO A 707 7.17 52.10 -66.52
N TYR A 708 6.68 53.21 -67.10
CA TYR A 708 7.33 54.52 -67.11
C TYR A 708 6.83 55.48 -66.01
N ALA A 709 5.85 55.06 -65.20
CA ALA A 709 5.37 55.86 -64.09
C ALA A 709 6.43 55.95 -62.97
N ALA A 710 6.49 57.10 -62.30
CA ALA A 710 7.29 57.30 -61.09
C ALA A 710 7.04 56.17 -60.08
N GLU A 711 8.07 55.78 -59.32
CA GLU A 711 7.93 54.76 -58.29
C GLU A 711 6.83 55.17 -57.30
N PRO A 712 5.75 54.38 -57.18
CA PRO A 712 4.66 54.73 -56.29
C PRO A 712 5.15 54.65 -54.85
N VAL A 713 4.82 55.68 -54.07
CA VAL A 713 5.08 55.78 -52.63
C VAL A 713 3.79 55.57 -51.85
N LEU A 714 3.90 55.31 -50.55
CA LEU A 714 2.74 55.25 -49.67
C LEU A 714 2.00 56.59 -49.67
N SER A 715 0.67 56.55 -49.49
CA SER A 715 -0.09 57.79 -49.30
C SER A 715 0.33 58.48 -47.99
N PRO A 716 0.13 59.80 -47.84
CA PRO A 716 0.45 60.50 -46.59
C PRO A 716 -0.20 59.87 -45.35
N ALA A 717 -1.44 59.40 -45.47
CA ALA A 717 -2.15 58.71 -44.40
C ALA A 717 -1.53 57.34 -44.06
N GLN A 718 -1.12 56.57 -45.07
CA GLN A 718 -0.43 55.29 -44.86
C GLN A 718 0.95 55.48 -44.23
N GLN A 719 1.70 56.50 -44.65
CA GLN A 719 3.00 56.83 -44.07
C GLN A 719 2.86 57.26 -42.61
N ALA A 720 1.90 58.14 -42.29
CA ALA A 720 1.63 58.54 -40.90
C ALA A 720 1.25 57.35 -40.00
N ALA A 721 0.51 56.36 -40.53
CA ALA A 721 0.18 55.13 -39.80
C ALA A 721 1.43 54.25 -39.56
N VAL A 722 2.33 54.14 -40.53
CA VAL A 722 3.63 53.46 -40.35
C VAL A 722 4.46 54.18 -39.28
N ASP A 723 4.57 55.50 -39.35
CA ASP A 723 5.36 56.30 -38.41
C ASP A 723 4.81 56.17 -36.98
N ALA A 724 3.47 56.21 -36.81
CA ALA A 724 2.83 55.99 -35.52
C ALA A 724 3.06 54.56 -34.98
N ASN A 725 3.02 53.55 -35.84
CA ASN A 725 3.32 52.16 -35.47
C ASN A 725 4.78 51.99 -35.01
N VAL A 726 5.74 52.56 -35.75
CA VAL A 726 7.16 52.56 -35.37
C VAL A 726 7.35 53.25 -34.01
N GLN A 727 6.73 54.41 -33.80
CA GLN A 727 6.80 55.11 -32.50
C GLN A 727 6.21 54.27 -31.36
N ALA A 728 5.07 53.61 -31.58
CA ALA A 728 4.45 52.75 -30.59
C ALA A 728 5.34 51.52 -30.26
N LEU A 729 5.97 50.91 -31.26
CA LEU A 729 6.90 49.81 -31.05
C LEU A 729 8.19 50.28 -30.36
N ASN A 730 8.74 51.44 -30.74
CA ASN A 730 9.91 52.03 -30.10
C ASN A 730 9.71 52.27 -28.60
N ALA A 731 8.51 52.71 -28.20
CA ALA A 731 8.15 52.88 -26.79
C ALA A 731 8.22 51.55 -26.02
N LYS A 732 7.77 50.44 -26.62
CA LYS A 732 7.88 49.09 -26.04
C LYS A 732 9.33 48.62 -25.99
N ILE A 733 10.09 48.79 -27.09
CA ILE A 733 11.51 48.42 -27.15
C ILE A 733 12.32 49.11 -26.04
N ALA A 734 11.98 50.35 -25.68
CA ALA A 734 12.66 51.08 -24.62
C ALA A 734 12.58 50.42 -23.23
N ASN A 735 11.56 49.59 -22.99
CA ASN A 735 11.33 48.91 -21.72
C ASN A 735 11.82 47.45 -21.73
N LEU A 736 12.18 46.92 -22.90
CA LEU A 736 12.61 45.54 -23.04
C LEU A 736 14.08 45.38 -22.57
N PRO A 737 14.37 44.47 -21.62
CA PRO A 737 15.74 44.19 -21.22
C PRO A 737 16.54 43.46 -22.32
N ASP A 738 17.87 43.49 -22.23
CA ASP A 738 18.70 42.70 -23.15
C ASP A 738 18.64 41.20 -22.80
N VAL A 739 17.92 40.44 -23.62
CA VAL A 739 17.79 38.98 -23.46
C VAL A 739 19.15 38.29 -23.50
N GLN A 740 20.12 38.77 -24.29
CA GLN A 740 21.44 38.14 -24.39
C GLN A 740 22.23 38.27 -23.08
N ALA A 741 22.09 39.40 -22.39
CA ALA A 741 22.68 39.63 -21.07
C ALA A 741 21.95 38.87 -19.95
N LEU A 742 20.63 38.67 -20.08
CA LEU A 742 19.83 37.93 -19.09
C LEU A 742 20.09 36.42 -19.11
N VAL A 743 20.31 35.84 -20.28
CA VAL A 743 20.41 34.37 -20.44
C VAL A 743 21.51 33.75 -19.55
N PRO A 744 22.75 34.25 -19.50
CA PRO A 744 23.78 33.71 -18.61
C PRO A 744 23.36 33.73 -17.13
N VAL A 745 22.75 34.82 -16.66
CA VAL A 745 22.29 34.96 -15.26
C VAL A 745 21.23 33.92 -14.91
N GLU A 746 20.28 33.69 -15.81
CA GLU A 746 19.21 32.71 -15.61
C GLU A 746 19.75 31.27 -15.67
N VAL A 747 20.70 31.00 -16.58
CA VAL A 747 21.39 29.71 -16.67
C VAL A 747 22.22 29.45 -15.41
N ASP A 748 22.95 30.45 -14.91
CA ASP A 748 23.74 30.33 -13.67
C ASP A 748 22.83 30.06 -12.46
N ARG A 749 21.66 30.72 -12.38
CA ARG A 749 20.66 30.44 -11.35
C ARG A 749 20.12 29.01 -11.45
N TYR A 750 19.82 28.55 -12.66
CA TYR A 750 19.40 27.17 -12.90
C TYR A 750 20.46 26.16 -12.44
N LEU A 751 21.73 26.37 -12.79
CA LEU A 751 22.83 25.50 -12.38
C LEU A 751 23.05 25.53 -10.86
N ALA A 752 22.90 26.69 -10.21
CA ALA A 752 22.96 26.81 -8.75
C ALA A 752 21.83 26.04 -8.07
N ASN A 753 20.60 26.13 -8.59
CA ASN A 753 19.44 25.36 -8.11
C ASN A 753 19.68 23.85 -8.27
N LEU A 754 20.18 23.42 -9.43
CA LEU A 754 20.54 22.02 -9.68
C LEU A 754 21.60 21.53 -8.69
N ALA A 755 22.65 22.32 -8.46
CA ALA A 755 23.71 21.98 -7.50
C ALA A 755 23.17 21.87 -6.07
N GLN A 756 22.29 22.80 -5.65
CA GLN A 756 21.65 22.76 -4.34
C GLN A 756 20.73 21.54 -4.19
N GLY A 757 19.90 21.25 -5.19
CA GLY A 757 19.02 20.08 -5.20
C GLY A 757 19.80 18.77 -5.10
N LEU A 758 20.85 18.61 -5.93
CA LEU A 758 21.74 17.44 -5.88
C LEU A 758 22.51 17.34 -4.56
N SER A 759 22.88 18.47 -3.95
CA SER A 759 23.54 18.51 -2.64
C SER A 759 22.64 17.96 -1.53
N ILE A 760 21.36 18.35 -1.52
CA ILE A 760 20.36 17.85 -0.56
C ILE A 760 20.20 16.34 -0.71
N THR A 761 19.98 15.84 -1.94
CA THR A 761 19.78 14.41 -2.16
C THR A 761 21.03 13.59 -1.89
N THR A 762 22.22 14.12 -2.18
CA THR A 762 23.49 13.46 -1.87
C THR A 762 23.72 13.32 -0.36
N ARG A 763 23.45 14.38 0.43
CA ARG A 763 23.51 14.29 1.90
C ARG A 763 22.59 13.19 2.43
N ARG A 764 21.37 13.12 1.90
CA ARG A 764 20.40 12.07 2.27
C ARG A 764 20.90 10.67 1.93
N MET A 765 21.46 10.47 0.73
CA MET A 765 22.04 9.18 0.35
C MET A 765 23.17 8.77 1.29
N MET A 766 24.06 9.70 1.64
CA MET A 766 25.14 9.44 2.61
C MET A 766 24.60 9.09 4.00
N ALA A 767 23.56 9.78 4.48
CA ALA A 767 22.91 9.49 5.76
C ALA A 767 22.24 8.10 5.80
N ASN A 768 21.88 7.55 4.63
CA ASN A 768 21.29 6.21 4.49
C ASN A 768 22.33 5.10 4.27
N LEU A 769 23.64 5.41 4.24
CA LEU A 769 24.69 4.40 4.15
C LEU A 769 24.84 3.64 5.48
N PRO A 770 25.28 2.36 5.45
CA PRO A 770 25.59 1.60 6.66
C PRO A 770 26.54 2.36 7.60
N LEU A 771 26.33 2.22 8.91
CA LEU A 771 27.13 2.91 9.93
C LEU A 771 28.65 2.83 9.69
N PRO A 772 29.25 1.66 9.38
CA PRO A 772 30.69 1.59 9.14
C PRO A 772 31.15 2.49 7.98
N VAL A 773 30.35 2.61 6.92
CA VAL A 773 30.65 3.45 5.75
C VAL A 773 30.55 4.93 6.12
N ARG A 774 29.52 5.32 6.88
CA ARG A 774 29.39 6.70 7.39
C ARG A 774 30.56 7.09 8.29
N GLN A 775 30.99 6.20 9.18
CA GLN A 775 32.16 6.43 10.03
C GLN A 775 33.44 6.61 9.19
N ALA A 776 33.59 5.86 8.10
CA ALA A 776 34.74 6.02 7.21
C ALA A 776 34.72 7.36 6.45
N LEU A 777 33.54 7.87 6.10
CA LEU A 777 33.39 9.19 5.49
C LEU A 777 33.63 10.35 6.47
N GLU A 778 33.21 10.19 7.74
CA GLU A 778 33.29 11.23 8.76
C GLU A 778 34.68 11.30 9.42
N TYR A 779 35.25 10.15 9.77
CA TYR A 779 36.47 10.05 10.60
C TYR A 779 37.68 9.49 9.84
N GLY A 780 37.50 9.05 8.60
CA GLY A 780 38.56 8.48 7.77
C GLY A 780 39.28 9.51 6.91
N GLU A 781 40.36 9.06 6.26
CA GLU A 781 41.00 9.80 5.18
C GLU A 781 40.15 9.65 3.91
N VAL A 782 39.64 10.76 3.36
CA VAL A 782 38.76 10.79 2.19
C VAL A 782 39.48 11.40 0.99
N LYS A 783 39.49 10.69 -0.14
CA LYS A 783 40.02 11.15 -1.44
C LYS A 783 38.93 11.09 -2.50
N LEU A 784 38.88 12.12 -3.35
CA LEU A 784 37.92 12.23 -4.43
C LEU A 784 38.61 12.05 -5.78
N PHE A 785 38.04 11.20 -6.61
CA PHE A 785 38.51 10.89 -7.95
C PHE A 785 37.41 11.13 -8.96
N ALA A 786 37.80 11.60 -10.15
CA ALA A 786 36.96 11.56 -11.33
C ALA A 786 37.50 10.49 -12.28
N LEU A 787 36.61 9.68 -12.83
CA LEU A 787 36.96 8.70 -13.85
C LEU A 787 37.18 9.40 -15.19
N ARG A 788 38.01 8.83 -16.06
CA ARG A 788 38.20 9.31 -17.45
C ARG A 788 38.49 8.15 -18.37
N GLU A 789 38.13 8.28 -19.64
CA GLU A 789 38.62 7.35 -20.66
C GLU A 789 40.14 7.52 -20.87
N GLN A 790 40.79 6.44 -21.31
CA GLN A 790 42.19 6.49 -21.68
C GLN A 790 42.40 7.42 -22.87
N THR A 791 43.48 8.19 -22.79
CA THR A 791 44.03 9.01 -23.86
C THR A 791 44.71 8.10 -24.87
N ASP A 792 43.93 7.49 -25.76
CA ASP A 792 44.49 6.70 -26.85
C ASP A 792 45.44 7.58 -27.70
N GLU A 793 46.59 7.02 -28.06
CA GLU A 793 47.56 7.57 -29.04
C GLU A 793 48.38 8.82 -28.63
N VAL A 794 48.44 9.17 -27.34
CA VAL A 794 49.34 10.24 -26.84
C VAL A 794 50.39 9.64 -25.89
N LEU A 795 51.68 9.87 -26.15
CA LEU A 795 52.75 9.54 -25.18
C LEU A 795 52.45 10.30 -23.88
N VAL A 796 52.63 9.66 -22.72
CA VAL A 796 52.31 10.27 -21.39
C VAL A 796 52.96 11.66 -21.18
N LEU A 797 54.06 11.93 -21.88
CA LEU A 797 54.78 13.21 -21.87
C LEU A 797 54.08 14.35 -22.63
N ASP A 798 53.15 14.05 -23.55
CA ASP A 798 52.44 15.01 -24.40
C ASP A 798 50.95 15.18 -24.01
N GLU A 799 50.53 14.60 -22.87
CA GLU A 799 49.17 14.73 -22.36
C GLU A 799 48.92 16.14 -21.82
N THR A 800 48.01 16.88 -22.47
CA THR A 800 47.62 18.23 -22.02
C THR A 800 46.43 18.17 -21.06
N PRO A 801 46.23 19.19 -20.19
CA PRO A 801 45.03 19.31 -19.37
C PRO A 801 43.71 19.25 -20.18
N GLY A 802 43.72 19.75 -21.42
CA GLY A 802 42.57 19.69 -22.32
C GLY A 802 42.23 18.27 -22.76
N HIS A 803 43.23 17.42 -23.01
CA HIS A 803 43.01 16.01 -23.35
C HIS A 803 42.43 15.21 -22.17
N VAL A 804 42.87 15.52 -20.95
CA VAL A 804 42.33 14.92 -19.72
C VAL A 804 40.88 15.34 -19.49
N GLU A 805 40.59 16.63 -19.61
CA GLU A 805 39.24 17.17 -19.38
C GLU A 805 38.23 16.68 -20.43
N ALA A 806 38.63 16.55 -21.69
CA ALA A 806 37.76 16.05 -22.77
C ALA A 806 37.30 14.60 -22.57
N ARG A 807 38.11 13.78 -21.89
CA ARG A 807 37.81 12.36 -21.61
C ARG A 807 37.26 12.11 -20.20
N ARG A 808 37.12 13.16 -19.38
CA ARG A 808 36.62 13.05 -18.01
C ARG A 808 35.16 12.61 -17.99
N GLY A 809 34.89 11.55 -17.24
CA GLY A 809 33.54 11.13 -16.87
C GLY A 809 32.91 12.19 -15.96
N ARG A 810 31.79 12.76 -16.41
CA ARG A 810 31.10 13.87 -15.71
C ARG A 810 29.93 13.44 -14.83
N LYS A 811 29.61 12.15 -14.82
CA LYS A 811 28.40 11.62 -14.15
C LYS A 811 28.65 10.89 -12.83
N GLY A 812 29.89 10.52 -12.53
CA GLY A 812 30.24 9.76 -11.35
C GLY A 812 31.46 10.36 -10.65
N THR A 813 31.40 10.45 -9.32
CA THR A 813 32.56 10.76 -8.47
C THR A 813 32.90 9.54 -7.65
N LEU A 814 34.15 9.09 -7.73
CA LEU A 814 34.65 7.99 -6.92
C LEU A 814 35.28 8.54 -5.64
N ILE A 815 34.87 7.99 -4.50
CA ILE A 815 35.35 8.36 -3.18
C ILE A 815 36.13 7.16 -2.64
N GLU A 816 37.41 7.35 -2.34
CA GLU A 816 38.18 6.42 -1.53
C GLU A 816 38.13 6.92 -0.08
N CYS A 817 37.67 6.08 0.85
CA CYS A 817 37.69 6.39 2.27
C CYS A 817 38.42 5.29 3.06
N THR A 818 39.40 5.70 3.86
CA THR A 818 40.19 4.77 4.70
C THR A 818 40.00 5.09 6.17
N PHE A 819 39.51 4.12 6.94
CA PHE A 819 39.28 4.26 8.37
C PHE A 819 39.57 2.95 9.11
N GLN A 820 40.31 3.03 10.23
CA GLN A 820 40.74 1.86 11.02
C GLN A 820 41.41 0.74 10.20
N GLY A 821 42.20 1.12 9.19
CA GLY A 821 42.91 0.17 8.32
C GLY A 821 42.04 -0.49 7.24
N VAL A 822 40.76 -0.13 7.14
CA VAL A 822 39.84 -0.59 6.09
C VAL A 822 39.64 0.53 5.06
N THR A 823 40.04 0.26 3.82
CA THR A 823 39.79 1.15 2.68
C THR A 823 38.53 0.71 1.93
N ARG A 824 37.64 1.65 1.64
CA ARG A 824 36.41 1.45 0.85
C ARG A 824 36.37 2.41 -0.32
N PHE A 825 35.65 2.00 -1.36
CA PHE A 825 35.43 2.79 -2.56
C PHE A 825 33.94 3.00 -2.78
N LEU A 826 33.49 4.25 -2.91
CA LEU A 826 32.11 4.60 -3.17
C LEU A 826 32.02 5.38 -4.47
N GLU A 827 31.23 4.93 -5.42
CA GLU A 827 30.93 5.68 -6.64
C GLU A 827 29.57 6.37 -6.52
N VAL A 828 29.59 7.70 -6.56
CA VAL A 828 28.43 8.57 -6.36
C VAL A 828 27.91 9.07 -7.70
N PHE A 829 26.67 8.71 -8.03
CA PHE A 829 25.92 9.18 -9.19
C PHE A 829 24.75 10.06 -8.72
N ALA A 830 25.03 11.35 -8.52
CA ALA A 830 24.03 12.29 -7.97
C ALA A 830 22.79 12.42 -8.88
N ASP A 831 22.97 12.43 -10.20
CA ASP A 831 21.87 12.53 -11.18
C ASP A 831 20.98 11.27 -11.23
N LYS A 832 21.47 10.14 -10.70
CA LYS A 832 20.73 8.88 -10.61
C LYS A 832 20.24 8.56 -9.20
N PHE A 833 20.50 9.44 -8.23
CA PHE A 833 20.24 9.19 -6.80
C PHE A 833 20.79 7.84 -6.33
N LEU A 834 22.05 7.55 -6.68
CA LEU A 834 22.68 6.27 -6.41
C LEU A 834 24.11 6.44 -5.87
N ILE A 835 24.42 5.70 -4.80
CA ILE A 835 25.79 5.45 -4.34
C ILE A 835 26.03 3.95 -4.44
N VAL A 836 27.11 3.54 -5.10
CA VAL A 836 27.51 2.14 -5.25
C VAL A 836 28.82 1.92 -4.50
N GLU A 837 28.85 0.95 -3.60
CA GLU A 837 30.12 0.49 -3.02
C GLU A 837 30.84 -0.41 -4.04
N ARG A 838 32.11 -0.11 -4.30
CA ARG A 838 32.93 -0.71 -5.35
C ARG A 838 33.90 -1.72 -4.73
N ASP A 839 33.35 -2.87 -4.32
CA ASP A 839 34.12 -4.00 -3.77
C ASP A 839 35.09 -4.63 -4.78
N ASP A 840 34.99 -4.25 -6.06
CA ASP A 840 35.88 -4.69 -7.12
C ASP A 840 37.19 -3.89 -7.21
N LEU A 841 37.31 -2.77 -6.49
CA LEU A 841 38.52 -1.96 -6.43
C LEU A 841 39.37 -2.35 -5.21
N VAL A 842 40.68 -2.43 -5.41
CA VAL A 842 41.64 -2.94 -4.39
C VAL A 842 42.89 -2.07 -4.35
N GLY A 843 43.34 -1.74 -3.14
CA GLY A 843 44.53 -0.92 -2.89
C GLY A 843 44.32 0.58 -3.20
N PRO A 844 45.24 1.46 -2.79
CA PRO A 844 45.13 2.89 -3.03
C PRO A 844 45.15 3.20 -4.53
N LEU A 845 44.27 4.09 -4.98
CA LEU A 845 44.21 4.47 -6.39
C LEU A 845 45.35 5.43 -6.75
N THR A 846 46.07 5.13 -7.83
CA THR A 846 47.14 5.97 -8.36
C THR A 846 46.63 6.83 -9.52
N LEU A 847 46.82 8.15 -9.42
CA LEU A 847 46.44 9.09 -10.48
C LEU A 847 47.20 8.78 -11.78
N GLY A 848 46.46 8.67 -12.89
CA GLY A 848 47.06 8.43 -14.22
C GLY A 848 47.55 7.00 -14.46
N ALA A 849 47.22 6.03 -13.60
CA ALA A 849 47.56 4.63 -13.80
C ALA A 849 46.86 4.00 -15.03
N HIS A 850 47.47 2.97 -15.60
CA HIS A 850 46.94 2.28 -16.78
C HIS A 850 45.70 1.44 -16.45
N LEU A 851 44.70 1.48 -17.35
CA LEU A 851 43.51 0.62 -17.29
C LEU A 851 43.92 -0.85 -17.22
N ARG A 852 43.40 -1.58 -16.23
CA ARG A 852 43.63 -3.02 -16.10
C ARG A 852 42.35 -3.77 -16.43
N LEU A 853 42.38 -4.57 -17.48
CA LEU A 853 41.27 -5.45 -17.86
C LEU A 853 41.15 -6.60 -16.84
N ILE A 854 40.25 -6.46 -15.87
CA ILE A 854 39.95 -7.51 -14.91
C ILE A 854 38.78 -8.34 -15.47
N ARG A 855 39.06 -9.59 -15.85
CA ARG A 855 37.99 -10.56 -16.17
C ARG A 855 37.36 -11.03 -14.86
N LYS A 856 36.13 -10.59 -14.55
CA LYS A 856 35.32 -11.22 -13.49
C LYS A 856 34.75 -12.54 -14.01
N PRO A 857 34.95 -13.68 -13.32
CA PRO A 857 34.10 -14.84 -13.51
C PRO A 857 32.81 -14.62 -12.72
N MET A 858 31.64 -14.69 -13.37
CA MET A 858 30.38 -14.94 -12.66
C MET A 858 29.39 -15.75 -13.49
N ALA A 859 28.48 -16.39 -12.74
CA ALA A 859 27.65 -17.54 -13.08
C ALA A 859 27.05 -17.56 -14.50
N VAL A 860 27.22 -18.73 -15.12
CA VAL A 860 26.61 -19.26 -16.35
C VAL A 860 25.87 -18.25 -17.25
N GLY A 861 26.54 -17.86 -18.34
CA GLY A 861 25.85 -17.63 -19.62
C GLY A 861 25.43 -16.20 -19.97
N ARG A 862 26.37 -15.24 -20.03
CA ARG A 862 26.47 -14.16 -21.04
C ARG A 862 27.61 -13.20 -20.68
N HIS A 863 28.54 -13.00 -21.61
CA HIS A 863 29.66 -12.08 -21.41
C HIS A 863 29.20 -10.65 -21.72
N ARG A 864 29.34 -9.73 -20.77
CA ARG A 864 29.43 -8.28 -21.03
C ARG A 864 30.77 -7.78 -20.51
N THR A 865 31.56 -7.21 -21.40
CA THR A 865 32.80 -6.51 -21.09
C THR A 865 32.47 -5.15 -20.50
N TYR A 866 32.92 -4.89 -19.27
CA TYR A 866 32.92 -3.56 -18.67
C TYR A 866 34.36 -3.04 -18.65
N LYS A 867 34.53 -1.78 -19.07
CA LYS A 867 35.79 -1.02 -18.94
C LYS A 867 35.70 -0.24 -17.63
N ASN A 868 36.66 -0.42 -16.72
CA ASN A 868 36.88 0.42 -15.53
C ASN A 868 38.24 1.06 -15.64
#